data_AF-A0A3E0NBC3-F1
#
_entry.id   AF-A0A3E0NBC3-F1
#
_cell.length_a   1.000
_cell.length_b   1.000
_cell.length_c   1.000
_cell.angle_alpha   90.00
_cell.angle_beta   90.00
_cell.angle_gamma   90.00
#
_symmetry.space_group_name_H-M   'P 1'
#
loop_
_entity.id
_entity.type
_entity.pdbx_description
1 polymer ?
#
loop_
_entity_poly.entity_id
_entity_poly.type
_entity_poly.pdbx_seq_one_letter_code
_entity_poly.pdbx_strand_id
1 'polypeptide(L)'
;MRWGPRGPSRRHFACGSDFHRHDACWPRAVLADTMALGAGRRTSPSVVRPRTCDRSSRSAWENPLASGRSRTYSSRCKVASVAELRAAAPVKTRRTWIDASTSLMSVTSPPAQPAPTHLAQSSSAPPPARSESSPPRPQVSTDADVPTRGGDCVTAGLALLGSALLWLALPPFDLWPLAWVAPLPWLLLVRRAELPGRRPYRTLYIAGVAFWLAAVYWLTLPHWSGIFGWLALAGYLGVYLPLFVLLCRLAVHRLGVSLLIVAPVVWTALELVRAYLFSGFLMAALGHTQYRWIELIQVSDLVGAYGVSFVVMLVVACVARTLPLDQARITLWPLGVAIAVLAATLGYGYWRTADVDTREGPTVALIQGNIDTQFGLSPDEAERRVQRIWDQYFALTQKAFVEARDRQLAIDVVVWPESMMPFPHVVNDVSGSSDAKAEAEIRRYETNSREWISRAAGAIAGLAANVAPDQPPPSIFFGSETHHFTKVAAPPEISVPDAYVTSLHVDASGKVLDRYDKMHLVIFGEYVPLGSWIPALYALSPLSHGMIAGEQPAAFEVAGTRLAPNICYETVIPHVIRRQVAELRRQGDEPDILVTQTNDGWFWGSAELDMHLICGVFRAVECRKPLLTAANTGISAHVDANGRIVARGGRHAEDVIVTRPQLDNRQSPYLAGGDWFAGACLLATGSIVPLSWRRCGGSAGAGWRPRQTPEP
;
A
#
# COMPACT_ATOMS: atom_id res chain seq x y z
N MET A 1 -35.16 -37.37 -45.83
CA MET A 1 -36.64 -37.52 -45.74
C MET A 1 -37.05 -37.06 -44.35
N ARG A 2 -38.18 -36.38 -44.10
CA ARG A 2 -39.29 -35.89 -44.95
C ARG A 2 -39.42 -34.35 -44.85
N TRP A 3 -40.30 -33.74 -45.64
CA TRP A 3 -40.72 -32.33 -45.54
C TRP A 3 -42.22 -32.23 -45.22
N GLY A 4 -42.66 -31.12 -44.61
CA GLY A 4 -44.07 -30.75 -44.36
C GLY A 4 -44.23 -29.23 -44.14
N PRO A 5 -45.38 -28.59 -44.42
CA PRO A 5 -45.34 -27.26 -45.05
C PRO A 5 -46.19 -26.09 -44.47
N ARG A 6 -45.60 -24.88 -44.56
CA ARG A 6 -46.20 -23.55 -44.93
C ARG A 6 -47.29 -22.85 -44.06
N GLY A 7 -46.85 -21.88 -43.24
CA GLY A 7 -47.38 -20.49 -43.15
C GLY A 7 -48.75 -20.23 -42.48
N PRO A 8 -49.26 -18.95 -42.44
CA PRO A 8 -48.70 -17.70 -42.97
C PRO A 8 -48.64 -16.49 -41.97
N SER A 9 -48.30 -15.31 -42.51
CA SER A 9 -47.91 -14.03 -41.85
C SER A 9 -48.98 -13.11 -41.22
N ARG A 10 -48.58 -12.25 -40.25
CA ARG A 10 -48.76 -10.76 -40.15
C ARG A 10 -48.05 -10.26 -38.86
N ARG A 11 -47.06 -9.35 -38.87
CA ARG A 11 -46.97 -7.90 -39.22
C ARG A 11 -47.51 -6.93 -38.14
N HIS A 12 -46.62 -6.27 -37.38
CA HIS A 12 -46.29 -4.81 -37.37
C HIS A 12 -45.51 -4.43 -36.09
N PHE A 13 -44.87 -3.26 -35.89
CA PHE A 13 -43.91 -2.41 -36.62
C PHE A 13 -43.83 -1.04 -35.87
N ALA A 14 -42.78 -0.78 -35.08
CA ALA A 14 -42.29 0.51 -34.55
C ALA A 14 -41.15 0.21 -33.55
N CYS A 15 -40.12 1.02 -33.29
CA CYS A 15 -39.55 2.21 -33.95
C CYS A 15 -38.02 1.93 -34.11
N GLY A 16 -37.20 2.60 -34.93
CA GLY A 16 -37.12 4.02 -35.24
C GLY A 16 -35.77 4.54 -34.76
N SER A 17 -34.76 4.58 -35.65
CA SER A 17 -33.35 4.81 -35.32
C SER A 17 -32.86 6.24 -35.60
N ASP A 18 -31.61 6.50 -35.21
CA ASP A 18 -30.73 7.58 -35.68
C ASP A 18 -31.03 9.03 -35.21
N PHE A 19 -30.16 9.57 -34.34
CA PHE A 19 -29.03 10.37 -34.85
C PHE A 19 -27.90 10.57 -33.81
N HIS A 20 -26.66 10.71 -34.29
CA HIS A 20 -25.51 11.11 -33.47
C HIS A 20 -25.49 12.62 -33.18
N ARG A 21 -24.97 13.01 -32.00
CA ARG A 21 -23.86 13.99 -31.88
C ARG A 21 -23.19 13.99 -30.50
N HIS A 22 -22.01 14.58 -30.44
CA HIS A 22 -21.24 14.82 -29.22
C HIS A 22 -21.87 15.92 -28.36
N ASP A 23 -21.60 15.90 -27.06
CA ASP A 23 -20.73 16.94 -26.47
C ASP A 23 -20.06 16.46 -25.18
N ALA A 24 -18.96 17.10 -24.77
CA ALA A 24 -18.16 16.72 -23.61
C ALA A 24 -18.26 17.77 -22.50
N CYS A 25 -18.42 17.34 -21.24
CA CYS A 25 -18.46 18.25 -20.10
C CYS A 25 -17.62 17.75 -18.91
N TRP A 26 -16.59 18.51 -18.55
CA TRP A 26 -15.86 18.33 -17.29
C TRP A 26 -16.62 18.99 -16.13
N PRO A 27 -16.65 18.40 -14.92
CA PRO A 27 -16.97 19.14 -13.70
C PRO A 27 -15.75 19.98 -13.27
N ARG A 28 -15.95 21.29 -13.07
CA ARG A 28 -14.97 22.18 -12.44
C ARG A 28 -15.05 22.09 -10.91
N ALA A 29 -13.94 22.38 -10.24
CA ALA A 29 -13.86 22.42 -8.78
C ALA A 29 -14.71 23.53 -8.15
N VAL A 30 -15.10 23.32 -6.89
CA VAL A 30 -15.70 24.34 -6.01
C VAL A 30 -14.87 24.43 -4.73
N LEU A 31 -14.29 25.59 -4.47
CA LEU A 31 -13.56 25.89 -3.22
C LEU A 31 -13.47 27.42 -3.05
N ALA A 32 -14.36 27.99 -2.21
CA ALA A 32 -14.21 29.34 -1.63
C ALA A 32 -15.29 29.61 -0.57
N ASP A 33 -14.83 29.75 0.67
CA ASP A 33 -15.31 30.57 1.79
C ASP A 33 -16.65 31.34 1.75
N THR A 34 -17.27 31.46 2.93
CA THR A 34 -18.21 32.55 3.21
C THR A 34 -18.03 33.08 4.64
N MET A 35 -17.47 34.29 4.77
CA MET A 35 -17.40 35.00 6.05
C MET A 35 -17.69 36.49 5.84
N ALA A 36 -18.86 36.95 6.31
CA ALA A 36 -19.20 38.37 6.38
C ALA A 36 -20.24 38.62 7.51
N LEU A 37 -19.99 39.63 8.34
CA LEU A 37 -20.88 40.11 9.41
C LEU A 37 -21.44 41.48 9.01
N GLY A 38 -22.70 41.81 9.36
CA GLY A 38 -23.36 42.98 8.72
C GLY A 38 -24.57 43.68 9.38
N ALA A 39 -24.80 43.54 10.69
CA ALA A 39 -25.62 44.43 11.55
C ALA A 39 -27.06 44.90 11.14
N GLY A 40 -28.04 44.69 12.04
CA GLY A 40 -29.35 45.38 12.00
C GLY A 40 -30.17 45.12 13.28
N ARG A 41 -30.51 46.16 14.07
CA ARG A 41 -31.10 46.02 15.43
C ARG A 41 -32.63 46.22 15.50
N ARG A 42 -33.19 45.63 16.58
CA ARG A 42 -34.49 45.84 17.29
C ARG A 42 -35.59 44.80 16.95
N THR A 43 -36.45 44.34 17.87
CA THR A 43 -36.61 44.65 19.33
C THR A 43 -37.09 43.43 20.15
N SER A 44 -37.25 43.60 21.48
CA SER A 44 -37.98 42.74 22.42
C SER A 44 -38.78 43.65 23.39
N PRO A 45 -39.79 43.19 24.16
CA PRO A 45 -39.72 42.14 25.21
C PRO A 45 -40.82 41.06 25.02
N SER A 46 -41.19 40.14 25.94
CA SER A 46 -41.02 40.04 27.40
C SER A 46 -40.95 38.59 27.93
N VAL A 47 -40.79 38.42 29.26
CA VAL A 47 -40.51 37.14 29.95
C VAL A 47 -41.64 36.76 30.91
N VAL A 48 -41.96 35.46 31.02
CA VAL A 48 -42.74 34.86 32.13
C VAL A 48 -42.08 33.55 32.60
N ARG A 49 -42.14 33.23 33.89
CA ARG A 49 -41.69 31.97 34.52
C ARG A 49 -42.87 31.17 35.12
N PRO A 50 -42.76 29.84 35.30
CA PRO A 50 -43.90 28.94 35.56
C PRO A 50 -44.31 28.80 37.04
N ARG A 51 -45.48 28.17 37.29
CA ARG A 51 -45.99 27.74 38.61
C ARG A 51 -46.75 26.39 38.56
N THR A 52 -46.16 25.37 39.20
CA THR A 52 -46.76 24.43 40.20
C THR A 52 -48.15 23.76 40.04
N CYS A 53 -48.14 22.43 40.23
CA CYS A 53 -49.03 21.60 41.09
C CYS A 53 -50.30 20.84 40.57
N ASP A 54 -50.11 19.51 40.39
CA ASP A 54 -50.61 18.42 41.27
C ASP A 54 -51.77 17.47 40.81
N ARG A 55 -51.62 16.17 41.18
CA ARG A 55 -52.60 15.03 41.27
C ARG A 55 -53.51 14.67 40.05
N SER A 56 -53.90 13.41 39.81
CA SER A 56 -53.64 12.10 40.47
C SER A 56 -54.23 10.91 39.69
N SER A 57 -53.64 9.71 39.81
CA SER A 57 -54.38 8.43 40.00
C SER A 57 -53.39 7.31 40.41
N ARG A 58 -53.90 6.19 40.96
CA ARG A 58 -53.09 5.03 41.42
C ARG A 58 -53.68 3.70 40.95
N SER A 59 -52.82 2.77 40.58
CA SER A 59 -52.99 1.32 40.75
C SER A 59 -51.97 0.82 41.81
N ALA A 60 -52.02 -0.47 42.19
CA ALA A 60 -51.21 -1.03 43.27
C ALA A 60 -51.12 -2.58 43.20
N TRP A 61 -50.46 -3.17 44.21
CA TRP A 61 -50.34 -4.60 44.56
C TRP A 61 -49.37 -5.46 43.73
N GLU A 62 -48.70 -6.48 44.29
CA GLU A 62 -47.97 -6.54 45.58
C GLU A 62 -46.98 -7.74 45.54
N ASN A 63 -46.11 -7.90 46.55
CA ASN A 63 -45.10 -8.97 46.57
C ASN A 63 -44.88 -9.53 48.00
N PRO A 64 -45.09 -10.85 48.28
CA PRO A 64 -45.07 -11.36 49.65
C PRO A 64 -43.72 -11.91 50.15
N LEU A 65 -43.24 -11.28 51.22
CA LEU A 65 -42.60 -11.90 52.41
C LEU A 65 -41.13 -12.40 52.36
N ALA A 66 -40.54 -12.36 53.56
CA ALA A 66 -39.16 -12.74 53.89
C ALA A 66 -39.05 -13.13 55.38
N SER A 67 -37.99 -13.84 55.77
CA SER A 67 -37.35 -13.75 57.11
C SER A 67 -36.05 -14.59 57.17
N GLY A 68 -35.10 -14.26 58.06
CA GLY A 68 -33.81 -14.98 58.13
C GLY A 68 -32.86 -14.69 59.31
N ARG A 69 -32.91 -13.49 59.90
CA ARG A 69 -32.13 -13.04 61.09
C ARG A 69 -30.60 -12.89 60.88
N SER A 70 -29.95 -12.26 61.86
CA SER A 70 -28.57 -11.76 61.81
C SER A 70 -27.83 -11.90 63.15
N ARG A 71 -26.48 -11.91 63.10
CA ARG A 71 -25.47 -11.60 64.17
C ARG A 71 -24.09 -12.13 63.72
N THR A 72 -22.91 -11.52 63.95
CA THR A 72 -22.55 -10.22 64.58
C THR A 72 -21.11 -9.80 64.18
N TYR A 73 -20.81 -8.50 64.15
CA TYR A 73 -19.54 -7.78 64.50
C TYR A 73 -18.15 -8.33 64.07
N SER A 74 -17.10 -7.54 63.76
CA SER A 74 -16.86 -6.09 63.50
C SER A 74 -15.34 -5.91 63.19
N SER A 75 -14.68 -4.75 62.97
CA SER A 75 -15.01 -3.31 63.04
C SER A 75 -14.01 -2.48 62.19
N ARG A 76 -14.31 -1.18 61.96
CA ARG A 76 -13.41 -0.11 61.42
C ARG A 76 -13.17 -0.20 59.89
N CYS A 77 -12.89 0.90 59.18
CA CYS A 77 -12.57 2.27 59.63
C CYS A 77 -13.59 3.36 59.19
N LYS A 78 -13.36 4.63 59.58
CA LYS A 78 -14.32 5.76 59.47
C LYS A 78 -14.06 6.67 58.27
N VAL A 79 -15.11 7.42 57.87
CA VAL A 79 -15.06 8.62 57.00
C VAL A 79 -15.76 9.80 57.72
N ALA A 80 -15.15 10.98 57.67
CA ALA A 80 -15.64 12.30 58.12
C ALA A 80 -14.67 13.37 57.55
N SER A 81 -15.03 14.33 56.69
CA SER A 81 -15.87 15.55 56.86
C SER A 81 -15.25 16.66 57.70
N VAL A 82 -15.33 17.98 57.41
CA VAL A 82 -15.81 18.79 56.25
C VAL A 82 -15.32 20.27 56.49
N ALA A 83 -15.07 21.06 55.43
CA ALA A 83 -14.87 22.55 55.45
C ALA A 83 -13.66 23.11 56.25
N GLU A 84 -13.13 24.34 56.08
CA GLU A 84 -13.22 25.38 55.03
C GLU A 84 -11.99 26.35 55.13
N LEU A 85 -11.64 27.06 54.03
CA LEU A 85 -11.22 28.49 53.94
C LEU A 85 -10.14 28.80 52.86
N ARG A 86 -10.49 29.72 51.94
CA ARG A 86 -9.68 30.79 51.25
C ARG A 86 -8.20 30.45 50.90
N ALA A 87 -7.73 30.52 49.64
CA ALA A 87 -7.65 31.76 48.83
C ALA A 87 -7.04 31.50 47.41
N ALA A 88 -6.92 32.58 46.61
CA ALA A 88 -6.20 32.72 45.34
C ALA A 88 -6.82 32.08 44.06
N ALA A 89 -6.70 32.81 42.94
CA ALA A 89 -7.38 32.56 41.66
C ALA A 89 -6.38 32.01 40.59
N PRO A 90 -6.85 31.55 39.40
CA PRO A 90 -6.13 30.56 38.59
C PRO A 90 -5.24 31.14 37.48
N VAL A 91 -4.30 30.31 37.01
CA VAL A 91 -3.62 30.47 35.72
C VAL A 91 -4.22 29.49 34.72
N LYS A 92 -4.84 30.02 33.64
CA LYS A 92 -5.10 29.27 32.39
C LYS A 92 -4.08 29.71 31.35
N THR A 93 -3.49 28.77 30.62
CA THR A 93 -2.65 29.06 29.45
C THR A 93 -3.04 28.20 28.25
N ARG A 94 -3.45 28.87 27.16
CA ARG A 94 -3.47 28.34 25.79
C ARG A 94 -3.54 29.54 24.84
N ARG A 95 -2.72 29.51 23.77
CA ARG A 95 -2.76 30.43 22.60
C ARG A 95 -2.32 31.88 22.91
N THR A 96 -1.72 32.68 22.01
CA THR A 96 -1.26 32.45 20.61
C THR A 96 -0.37 33.59 20.07
N TRP A 97 0.32 33.31 18.95
CA TRP A 97 0.65 34.23 17.84
C TRP A 97 1.74 35.30 18.03
N ILE A 98 2.04 35.98 16.92
CA ILE A 98 3.28 36.70 16.55
C ILE A 98 2.97 38.19 16.35
N ASP A 99 3.87 39.08 16.79
CA ASP A 99 4.21 40.43 16.25
C ASP A 99 5.10 41.18 17.28
N ALA A 100 5.91 42.22 16.99
CA ALA A 100 6.50 42.70 15.73
C ALA A 100 7.71 43.65 16.00
N SER A 101 8.60 43.78 15.01
CA SER A 101 9.41 44.95 14.60
C SER A 101 10.00 46.02 15.59
N THR A 102 11.31 46.28 15.40
CA THR A 102 12.07 47.58 15.46
C THR A 102 12.65 48.20 16.75
N SER A 103 13.71 49.01 16.55
CA SER A 103 14.32 50.09 17.39
C SER A 103 15.42 49.71 18.42
N LEU A 104 16.46 50.52 18.69
CA LEU A 104 17.04 51.75 18.05
C LEU A 104 18.47 52.07 18.58
N MET A 105 19.37 52.63 17.74
CA MET A 105 20.60 53.43 18.08
C MET A 105 21.72 52.77 18.95
N SER A 106 22.97 53.27 19.12
CA SER A 106 23.74 54.47 18.68
C SER A 106 25.23 54.08 18.42
N VAL A 107 25.92 54.42 17.30
CA VAL A 107 26.62 55.69 16.95
C VAL A 107 27.80 56.12 17.86
N THR A 108 29.04 56.05 17.36
CA THR A 108 30.11 57.10 17.39
C THR A 108 31.39 56.68 16.60
N SER A 109 32.30 57.63 16.32
CA SER A 109 33.63 57.52 15.65
C SER A 109 34.53 58.66 16.22
N PRO A 110 35.74 59.09 15.74
CA PRO A 110 36.62 58.70 14.60
C PRO A 110 38.16 58.54 14.97
N PRO A 111 39.21 59.24 14.42
CA PRO A 111 40.03 58.88 13.22
C PRO A 111 41.61 58.84 13.30
N ALA A 112 42.21 58.17 12.31
CA ALA A 112 43.39 58.51 11.43
C ALA A 112 44.87 58.84 11.88
N GLN A 113 45.83 58.17 11.19
CA GLN A 113 47.20 58.59 10.73
C GLN A 113 48.36 58.86 11.76
N PRO A 114 49.68 58.94 11.37
CA PRO A 114 50.41 58.64 10.09
C PRO A 114 51.66 57.70 10.25
N ALA A 115 52.59 57.65 9.26
CA ALA A 115 53.83 56.82 9.19
C ALA A 115 55.14 57.59 9.55
N PRO A 116 56.37 56.96 9.55
CA PRO A 116 57.37 57.25 8.47
C PRO A 116 58.56 56.25 8.19
N THR A 117 59.20 56.36 7.00
CA THR A 117 60.65 56.10 6.64
C THR A 117 61.29 54.69 6.82
N HIS A 118 62.34 54.23 6.09
CA HIS A 118 63.24 54.73 5.00
C HIS A 118 63.66 53.53 4.08
N LEU A 119 64.76 53.35 3.28
CA LEU A 119 66.06 54.00 2.90
C LEU A 119 66.56 53.38 1.53
N ALA A 120 67.63 53.93 0.90
CA ALA A 120 68.54 53.41 -0.20
C ALA A 120 67.98 52.56 -1.39
N GLN A 121 68.13 52.91 -2.70
CA GLN A 121 69.32 53.05 -3.58
C GLN A 121 70.04 51.71 -3.91
N SER A 122 70.52 51.38 -5.13
CA SER A 122 71.08 52.22 -6.23
C SER A 122 70.74 51.73 -7.68
N SER A 123 71.56 52.05 -8.70
CA SER A 123 71.23 52.01 -10.15
C SER A 123 72.28 51.32 -11.07
N SER A 124 71.88 50.93 -12.29
CA SER A 124 72.75 50.80 -13.50
C SER A 124 71.91 50.55 -14.79
N ALA A 125 72.53 50.61 -15.97
CA ALA A 125 71.89 50.66 -17.30
C ALA A 125 72.41 49.56 -18.28
N PRO A 126 71.76 49.30 -19.44
CA PRO A 126 71.93 48.07 -20.24
C PRO A 126 73.06 48.14 -21.29
N PRO A 127 73.55 46.99 -21.81
CA PRO A 127 73.09 46.48 -23.13
C PRO A 127 73.24 44.92 -23.26
N PRO A 128 73.24 44.29 -24.45
CA PRO A 128 72.55 44.56 -25.72
C PRO A 128 71.53 43.46 -26.10
N ALA A 129 70.83 43.60 -27.24
CA ALA A 129 69.95 42.56 -27.77
C ALA A 129 70.73 41.42 -28.48
N ARG A 130 70.20 40.19 -28.39
CA ARG A 130 70.38 39.13 -29.39
C ARG A 130 69.03 38.50 -29.73
N SER A 131 68.82 38.24 -31.01
CA SER A 131 67.60 37.65 -31.56
C SER A 131 67.73 36.13 -31.67
N GLU A 132 66.83 35.38 -31.03
CA GLU A 132 66.60 33.97 -31.39
C GLU A 132 65.11 33.66 -31.27
N SER A 133 64.47 33.43 -32.41
CA SER A 133 63.01 33.31 -32.54
C SER A 133 62.55 31.90 -32.21
N SER A 134 62.27 31.63 -30.94
CA SER A 134 61.46 30.46 -30.56
C SER A 134 60.01 30.67 -31.03
N PRO A 135 59.37 29.69 -31.70
CA PRO A 135 57.95 29.78 -32.01
C PRO A 135 57.14 29.80 -30.70
N PRO A 136 56.00 30.51 -30.65
CA PRO A 136 55.15 30.50 -29.47
C PRO A 136 54.67 29.07 -29.21
N ARG A 137 55.06 28.50 -28.07
CA ARG A 137 54.37 27.31 -27.55
C ARG A 137 52.88 27.66 -27.46
N PRO A 138 51.96 26.82 -27.97
CA PRO A 138 50.55 27.08 -27.76
C PRO A 138 50.31 27.13 -26.25
N GLN A 139 49.87 28.29 -25.76
CA GLN A 139 49.31 28.37 -24.42
C GLN A 139 48.03 27.54 -24.46
N VAL A 140 48.14 26.28 -24.01
CA VAL A 140 46.98 25.49 -23.63
C VAL A 140 46.35 26.26 -22.48
N SER A 141 45.28 26.99 -22.79
CA SER A 141 44.41 27.61 -21.81
C SER A 141 43.78 26.47 -21.00
N THR A 142 44.43 26.12 -19.89
CA THR A 142 43.85 25.28 -18.86
C THR A 142 42.79 26.09 -18.12
N ASP A 143 41.70 26.39 -18.82
CA ASP A 143 40.40 26.64 -18.21
C ASP A 143 39.98 25.34 -17.51
N ALA A 144 40.57 25.10 -16.34
CA ALA A 144 40.26 23.96 -15.50
C ALA A 144 38.81 24.15 -15.02
N ASP A 145 37.90 23.31 -15.51
CA ASP A 145 36.45 23.42 -15.38
C ASP A 145 36.01 24.00 -14.03
N VAL A 146 35.69 25.29 -14.01
CA VAL A 146 35.08 25.95 -12.85
C VAL A 146 33.70 25.30 -12.68
N PRO A 147 33.45 24.52 -11.63
CA PRO A 147 32.26 23.68 -11.56
C PRO A 147 31.01 24.53 -11.43
N THR A 148 30.32 24.75 -12.54
CA THR A 148 29.22 25.72 -12.64
C THR A 148 28.05 25.28 -11.76
N ARG A 149 27.65 26.15 -10.81
CA ARG A 149 26.54 25.87 -9.88
C ARG A 149 25.23 25.52 -10.60
N GLY A 150 25.02 26.06 -11.81
CA GLY A 150 23.87 25.75 -12.65
C GLY A 150 23.77 24.27 -13.06
N GLY A 151 24.89 23.55 -13.17
CA GLY A 151 24.89 22.12 -13.50
C GLY A 151 24.21 21.27 -12.43
N ASP A 152 24.51 21.52 -11.15
CA ASP A 152 23.85 20.82 -10.03
C ASP A 152 22.34 21.12 -10.01
N CYS A 153 21.93 22.35 -10.34
CA CYS A 153 20.52 22.75 -10.45
C CYS A 153 19.76 22.02 -11.56
N VAL A 154 20.38 21.77 -12.72
CA VAL A 154 19.72 21.05 -13.84
C VAL A 154 19.44 19.59 -13.47
N THR A 155 20.41 18.89 -12.87
CA THR A 155 20.20 17.50 -12.44
C THR A 155 19.22 17.42 -11.26
N ALA A 156 19.27 18.36 -10.31
CA ALA A 156 18.29 18.42 -9.23
C ALA A 156 16.87 18.67 -9.74
N GLY A 157 16.68 19.66 -10.63
CA GLY A 157 15.38 20.01 -11.19
C GLY A 157 14.75 18.86 -11.98
N LEU A 158 15.52 18.19 -12.85
CA LEU A 158 15.01 17.05 -13.62
C LEU A 158 14.74 15.84 -12.72
N ALA A 159 15.60 15.54 -11.74
CA ALA A 159 15.38 14.42 -10.82
C ALA A 159 14.11 14.62 -9.98
N LEU A 160 13.96 15.79 -9.37
CA LEU A 160 12.81 16.15 -8.52
C LEU A 160 11.51 16.30 -9.32
N LEU A 161 11.56 16.81 -10.57
CA LEU A 161 10.38 16.89 -11.42
C LEU A 161 9.80 15.50 -11.72
N GLY A 162 10.65 14.53 -12.07
CA GLY A 162 10.19 13.15 -12.29
C GLY A 162 9.63 12.51 -11.02
N SER A 163 10.30 12.72 -9.87
CA SER A 163 9.81 12.28 -8.56
C SER A 163 8.44 12.87 -8.21
N ALA A 164 8.26 14.18 -8.39
CA ALA A 164 6.99 14.86 -8.07
C ALA A 164 5.86 14.42 -9.00
N LEU A 165 6.11 14.27 -10.30
CA LEU A 165 5.13 13.79 -11.27
C LEU A 165 4.70 12.33 -10.97
N LEU A 166 5.63 11.46 -10.55
CA LEU A 166 5.29 10.08 -10.17
C LEU A 166 4.50 10.03 -8.86
N TRP A 167 4.82 10.87 -7.88
CA TRP A 167 4.08 10.96 -6.61
C TRP A 167 2.65 11.47 -6.82
N LEU A 168 2.45 12.46 -7.68
CA LEU A 168 1.12 12.93 -8.08
C LEU A 168 0.33 11.89 -8.90
N ALA A 169 1.01 10.98 -9.61
CA ALA A 169 0.38 9.88 -10.33
C ALA A 169 -0.10 8.73 -9.43
N LEU A 170 0.25 8.76 -8.13
CA LEU A 170 -0.12 7.76 -7.12
C LEU A 170 -1.21 8.29 -6.19
N PRO A 171 -1.91 7.42 -5.44
CA PRO A 171 -2.72 7.84 -4.30
C PRO A 171 -1.91 8.72 -3.31
N PRO A 172 -2.50 9.76 -2.70
CA PRO A 172 -3.93 10.07 -2.69
C PRO A 172 -4.40 10.94 -3.87
N PHE A 173 -3.49 11.40 -4.75
CA PHE A 173 -3.82 12.30 -5.86
C PHE A 173 -4.38 11.56 -7.07
N ASP A 174 -3.89 10.35 -7.34
CA ASP A 174 -4.34 9.43 -8.39
C ASP A 174 -4.41 10.06 -9.80
N LEU A 175 -3.52 11.03 -10.08
CA LEU A 175 -3.41 11.69 -11.39
C LEU A 175 -2.62 10.81 -12.37
N TRP A 176 -3.07 9.58 -12.55
CA TRP A 176 -2.41 8.51 -13.30
C TRP A 176 -1.91 8.88 -14.72
N PRO A 177 -2.48 9.85 -15.49
CA PRO A 177 -1.90 10.24 -16.76
C PRO A 177 -0.49 10.84 -16.63
N LEU A 178 -0.13 11.38 -15.46
CA LEU A 178 1.22 11.89 -15.19
C LEU A 178 2.30 10.80 -15.21
N ALA A 179 1.95 9.53 -14.99
CA ALA A 179 2.90 8.42 -15.09
C ALA A 179 3.52 8.27 -16.50
N TRP A 180 2.79 8.68 -17.55
CA TRP A 180 3.27 8.67 -18.94
C TRP A 180 4.27 9.80 -19.26
N VAL A 181 4.49 10.74 -18.32
CA VAL A 181 5.51 11.79 -18.42
C VAL A 181 6.50 11.81 -17.25
N ALA A 182 6.19 11.18 -16.11
CA ALA A 182 7.03 11.21 -14.92
C ALA A 182 8.46 10.65 -15.12
N PRO A 183 8.71 9.58 -15.91
CA PRO A 183 10.07 9.14 -16.18
C PRO A 183 10.85 10.01 -17.19
N LEU A 184 10.17 10.88 -17.95
CA LEU A 184 10.76 11.64 -19.05
C LEU A 184 11.97 12.52 -18.63
N PRO A 185 11.93 13.26 -17.50
CA PRO A 185 13.10 14.00 -17.00
C PRO A 185 14.31 13.12 -16.72
N TRP A 186 14.10 11.90 -16.20
CA TRP A 186 15.18 10.94 -15.93
C TRP A 186 15.75 10.37 -17.24
N LEU A 187 14.92 10.08 -18.24
CA LEU A 187 15.39 9.64 -19.55
C LEU A 187 16.15 10.74 -20.31
N LEU A 188 15.81 12.02 -20.11
CA LEU A 188 16.62 13.14 -20.61
C LEU A 188 18.00 13.20 -19.91
N LEU A 189 18.11 12.90 -18.61
CA LEU A 189 19.39 12.72 -17.92
C LEU A 189 20.17 11.49 -18.41
N VAL A 190 19.50 10.41 -18.83
CA VAL A 190 20.16 9.26 -19.48
C VAL A 190 20.73 9.66 -20.84
N ARG A 191 20.00 10.44 -21.66
CA ARG A 191 20.40 10.77 -23.04
C ARG A 191 21.60 11.72 -23.16
N ARG A 192 21.78 12.68 -22.25
CA ARG A 192 22.90 13.65 -22.31
C ARG A 192 24.26 12.94 -22.35
N ALA A 193 25.24 13.47 -23.08
CA ALA A 193 26.60 12.92 -23.10
C ALA A 193 27.19 12.81 -21.68
N GLU A 194 27.05 13.89 -20.88
CA GLU A 194 27.49 13.95 -19.48
C GLU A 194 26.33 14.31 -18.54
N LEU A 195 26.46 14.01 -17.25
CA LEU A 195 25.47 14.38 -16.23
C LEU A 195 25.83 15.74 -15.62
N PRO A 196 24.97 16.78 -15.73
CA PRO A 196 25.27 18.08 -15.15
C PRO A 196 25.49 18.06 -13.63
N GLY A 197 26.46 18.83 -13.16
CA GLY A 197 26.71 19.05 -11.73
C GLY A 197 27.87 18.23 -11.15
N ARG A 198 28.22 18.53 -9.89
CA ARG A 198 29.43 18.03 -9.23
C ARG A 198 29.28 16.62 -8.65
N ARG A 199 28.05 16.23 -8.25
CA ARG A 199 27.75 14.92 -7.65
C ARG A 199 26.37 14.38 -8.10
N PRO A 200 26.12 14.22 -9.40
CA PRO A 200 24.78 13.98 -9.95
C PRO A 200 24.10 12.71 -9.40
N TYR A 201 24.83 11.60 -9.21
CA TYR A 201 24.25 10.38 -8.61
C TYR A 201 23.83 10.55 -7.15
N ARG A 202 24.47 11.43 -6.38
CA ARG A 202 24.02 11.78 -5.02
C ARG A 202 22.75 12.64 -5.07
N THR A 203 22.64 13.53 -6.04
CA THR A 203 21.42 14.33 -6.28
C THR A 203 20.25 13.44 -6.69
N LEU A 204 20.48 12.46 -7.57
CA LEU A 204 19.51 11.43 -7.95
C LEU A 204 19.08 10.57 -6.76
N TYR A 205 20.03 10.15 -5.90
CA TYR A 205 19.70 9.43 -4.66
C TYR A 205 18.81 10.27 -3.75
N ILE A 206 19.16 11.53 -3.47
CA ILE A 206 18.37 12.42 -2.62
C ILE A 206 16.95 12.64 -3.18
N ALA A 207 16.80 12.80 -4.50
CA ALA A 207 15.49 12.92 -5.15
C ALA A 207 14.66 11.62 -5.13
N GLY A 208 15.32 10.46 -5.14
CA GLY A 208 14.68 9.15 -4.95
C GLY A 208 14.24 8.91 -3.52
N VAL A 209 15.07 9.25 -2.53
CA VAL A 209 14.71 9.20 -1.11
C VAL A 209 13.56 10.16 -0.82
N ALA A 210 13.59 11.40 -1.35
CA ALA A 210 12.51 12.38 -1.17
C ALA A 210 11.17 11.90 -1.75
N PHE A 211 11.19 11.22 -2.90
CA PHE A 211 10.00 10.55 -3.45
C PHE A 211 9.46 9.49 -2.47
N TRP A 212 10.30 8.57 -2.01
CA TRP A 212 9.85 7.48 -1.14
C TRP A 212 9.41 7.97 0.25
N LEU A 213 10.07 8.97 0.84
CA LEU A 213 9.62 9.59 2.08
C LEU A 213 8.17 10.12 1.96
N ALA A 214 7.80 10.68 0.80
CA ALA A 214 6.45 11.16 0.53
C ALA A 214 5.46 10.04 0.12
N ALA A 215 5.93 8.96 -0.50
CA ALA A 215 5.09 7.83 -0.92
C ALA A 215 4.76 6.85 0.22
N VAL A 216 5.67 6.64 1.17
CA VAL A 216 5.51 5.72 2.33
C VAL A 216 5.43 6.44 3.69
N TYR A 217 5.03 7.72 3.71
CA TYR A 217 4.89 8.52 4.94
C TYR A 217 4.04 7.86 6.02
N TRP A 218 3.07 7.05 5.61
CA TRP A 218 2.13 6.33 6.46
C TRP A 218 2.77 5.30 7.40
N LEU A 219 4.02 4.85 7.14
CA LEU A 219 4.80 4.03 8.08
C LEU A 219 5.11 4.73 9.42
N THR A 220 4.89 6.05 9.51
CA THR A 220 5.02 6.81 10.76
C THR A 220 3.77 6.82 11.64
N LEU A 221 2.64 6.30 11.14
CA LEU A 221 1.33 6.32 11.81
C LEU A 221 1.11 5.22 12.86
N PRO A 222 1.57 3.95 12.68
CA PRO A 222 1.25 2.87 13.62
C PRO A 222 1.89 3.05 15.00
N HIS A 223 3.12 3.57 15.03
CA HIS A 223 3.91 3.74 16.25
C HIS A 223 5.07 4.72 16.01
N TRP A 224 5.52 5.45 17.04
CA TRP A 224 6.55 6.49 16.91
C TRP A 224 7.89 5.94 16.39
N SER A 225 8.26 4.70 16.73
CA SER A 225 9.49 4.07 16.22
C SER A 225 9.43 3.74 14.72
N GLY A 226 8.23 3.77 14.11
CA GLY A 226 8.03 3.65 12.67
C GLY A 226 8.79 4.70 11.85
N ILE A 227 9.18 5.82 12.46
CA ILE A 227 10.08 6.82 11.84
C ILE A 227 11.43 6.21 11.41
N PHE A 228 11.98 5.24 12.15
CA PHE A 228 13.22 4.57 11.78
C PHE A 228 13.02 3.63 10.58
N GLY A 229 11.92 2.88 10.58
CA GLY A 229 11.52 2.03 9.45
C GLY A 229 11.25 2.84 8.18
N TRP A 230 10.54 3.96 8.29
CA TRP A 230 10.27 4.91 7.22
C TRP A 230 11.56 5.48 6.60
N LEU A 231 12.48 6.00 7.43
CA LEU A 231 13.76 6.52 6.97
C LEU A 231 14.64 5.44 6.32
N ALA A 232 14.69 4.23 6.90
CA ALA A 232 15.47 3.12 6.38
C ALA A 232 14.90 2.60 5.03
N LEU A 233 13.59 2.40 4.95
CA LEU A 233 12.91 1.94 3.73
C LEU A 233 13.02 2.98 2.62
N ALA A 234 12.78 4.26 2.90
CA ALA A 234 12.93 5.32 1.90
C ALA A 234 14.40 5.50 1.45
N GLY A 235 15.37 5.27 2.35
CA GLY A 235 16.79 5.19 2.02
C GLY A 235 17.09 4.06 1.02
N TYR A 236 16.67 2.83 1.36
CA TYR A 236 16.81 1.64 0.50
C TYR A 236 16.13 1.83 -0.86
N LEU A 237 14.86 2.22 -0.88
CA LEU A 237 14.09 2.41 -2.10
C LEU A 237 14.59 3.61 -2.94
N GLY A 238 15.22 4.59 -2.31
CA GLY A 238 15.90 5.71 -2.98
C GLY A 238 17.12 5.32 -3.82
N VAL A 239 17.71 4.13 -3.63
CA VAL A 239 18.85 3.62 -4.42
C VAL A 239 18.44 3.29 -5.87
N TYR A 240 17.18 2.94 -6.11
CA TYR A 240 16.74 2.44 -7.41
C TYR A 240 16.78 3.52 -8.52
N LEU A 241 16.55 4.80 -8.21
CA LEU A 241 16.62 5.89 -9.19
C LEU A 241 18.04 6.17 -9.73
N PRO A 242 19.09 6.41 -8.90
CA PRO A 242 20.45 6.56 -9.41
C PRO A 242 20.98 5.28 -10.07
N LEU A 243 20.54 4.09 -9.62
CA LEU A 243 20.91 2.80 -10.22
C LEU A 243 20.30 2.64 -11.62
N PHE A 244 19.02 2.98 -11.79
CA PHE A 244 18.34 3.04 -13.09
C PHE A 244 19.09 3.94 -14.08
N VAL A 245 19.39 5.18 -13.69
CA VAL A 245 20.11 6.13 -14.54
C VAL A 245 21.53 5.63 -14.86
N LEU A 246 22.25 5.06 -13.89
CA LEU A 246 23.60 4.51 -14.09
C LEU A 246 23.60 3.36 -15.12
N LEU A 247 22.77 2.34 -14.91
CA LEU A 247 22.70 1.17 -15.78
C LEU A 247 22.24 1.54 -17.19
N CYS A 248 21.22 2.42 -17.30
CA CYS A 248 20.78 2.92 -18.60
C CYS A 248 21.90 3.69 -19.33
N ARG A 249 22.64 4.54 -18.63
CA ARG A 249 23.77 5.29 -19.22
C ARG A 249 24.93 4.39 -19.64
N LEU A 250 25.23 3.32 -18.88
CA LEU A 250 26.26 2.35 -19.27
C LEU A 250 25.88 1.62 -20.57
N ALA A 251 24.63 1.16 -20.69
CA ALA A 251 24.17 0.48 -21.91
C ALA A 251 24.04 1.42 -23.11
N VAL A 252 23.53 2.64 -22.94
CA VAL A 252 23.43 3.62 -24.03
C VAL A 252 24.82 4.11 -24.47
N HIS A 253 25.64 4.63 -23.56
CA HIS A 253 26.88 5.34 -23.93
C HIS A 253 28.13 4.45 -24.08
N ARG A 254 28.18 3.26 -23.45
CA ARG A 254 29.31 2.31 -23.61
C ARG A 254 28.97 1.10 -24.48
N LEU A 255 27.73 0.61 -24.41
CA LEU A 255 27.29 -0.54 -25.22
C LEU A 255 26.64 -0.14 -26.55
N GLY A 256 26.17 1.11 -26.69
CA GLY A 256 25.51 1.60 -27.91
C GLY A 256 24.09 1.04 -28.10
N VAL A 257 23.45 0.55 -27.03
CA VAL A 257 22.11 -0.06 -27.10
C VAL A 257 21.05 1.04 -27.07
N SER A 258 20.01 0.90 -27.89
CA SER A 258 18.93 1.90 -28.00
C SER A 258 18.20 2.13 -26.68
N LEU A 259 17.97 3.39 -26.34
CA LEU A 259 17.21 3.83 -25.15
C LEU A 259 15.84 3.13 -25.05
N LEU A 260 15.17 2.91 -26.19
CA LEU A 260 13.87 2.25 -26.27
C LEU A 260 13.90 0.81 -25.71
N ILE A 261 15.03 0.11 -25.85
CA ILE A 261 15.20 -1.24 -25.32
C ILE A 261 15.65 -1.16 -23.86
N VAL A 262 16.66 -0.33 -23.59
CA VAL A 262 17.34 -0.27 -22.28
C VAL A 262 16.42 0.22 -21.18
N ALA A 263 15.68 1.31 -21.39
CA ALA A 263 14.86 1.92 -20.33
C ALA A 263 13.78 0.97 -19.76
N PRO A 264 12.88 0.35 -20.56
CA PRO A 264 11.87 -0.55 -20.02
C PRO A 264 12.47 -1.85 -19.46
N VAL A 265 13.56 -2.38 -20.04
CA VAL A 265 14.26 -3.56 -19.52
C VAL A 265 14.88 -3.29 -18.14
N VAL A 266 15.63 -2.20 -17.99
CA VAL A 266 16.29 -1.86 -16.71
C VAL A 266 15.28 -1.47 -15.65
N TRP A 267 14.19 -0.76 -15.99
CA TRP A 267 13.13 -0.46 -15.03
C TRP A 267 12.45 -1.73 -14.52
N THR A 268 12.10 -2.64 -15.44
CA THR A 268 11.46 -3.93 -15.12
C THR A 268 12.35 -4.82 -14.25
N ALA A 269 13.65 -4.90 -14.58
CA ALA A 269 14.64 -5.61 -13.77
C ALA A 269 14.73 -5.06 -12.34
N LEU A 270 14.68 -3.73 -12.20
CA LEU A 270 14.77 -3.05 -10.91
C LEU A 270 13.49 -3.18 -10.08
N GLU A 271 12.30 -3.18 -10.71
CA GLU A 271 11.06 -3.53 -10.02
C GLU A 271 11.04 -5.00 -9.56
N LEU A 272 11.59 -5.95 -10.34
CA LEU A 272 11.72 -7.34 -9.89
C LEU A 272 12.67 -7.48 -8.70
N VAL A 273 13.84 -6.83 -8.72
CA VAL A 273 14.76 -6.84 -7.57
C VAL A 273 14.06 -6.25 -6.33
N ARG A 274 13.33 -5.14 -6.51
CA ARG A 274 12.53 -4.52 -5.45
C ARG A 274 11.41 -5.42 -4.91
N ALA A 275 10.84 -6.30 -5.73
CA ALA A 275 9.81 -7.26 -5.35
C ALA A 275 10.33 -8.51 -4.62
N TYR A 276 11.65 -8.72 -4.52
CA TYR A 276 12.27 -9.91 -3.92
C TYR A 276 13.31 -9.60 -2.83
N LEU A 277 14.00 -8.47 -2.90
CA LEU A 277 15.10 -8.14 -2.01
C LEU A 277 14.59 -7.56 -0.67
N PHE A 278 15.07 -8.14 0.43
CA PHE A 278 14.62 -7.89 1.82
C PHE A 278 13.11 -8.13 1.99
N SER A 279 12.70 -9.39 1.80
CA SER A 279 11.31 -9.89 1.61
C SER A 279 10.56 -9.32 0.40
N GLY A 280 10.83 -8.06 0.03
CA GLY A 280 10.31 -7.39 -1.15
C GLY A 280 9.21 -6.39 -0.83
N PHE A 281 9.07 -5.37 -1.68
CA PHE A 281 8.10 -4.28 -1.54
C PHE A 281 7.73 -3.72 -2.93
N LEU A 282 6.75 -4.32 -3.62
CA LEU A 282 6.37 -3.87 -4.98
C LEU A 282 5.30 -2.75 -5.00
N MET A 283 4.74 -2.36 -3.85
CA MET A 283 3.78 -1.25 -3.74
C MET A 283 4.28 0.02 -4.45
N ALA A 284 3.37 0.82 -5.02
CA ALA A 284 3.69 1.99 -5.85
C ALA A 284 4.63 1.70 -7.06
N ALA A 285 4.50 0.54 -7.71
CA ALA A 285 5.12 0.29 -9.02
C ALA A 285 4.56 1.21 -10.12
N LEU A 286 5.34 1.43 -11.19
CA LEU A 286 4.93 2.30 -12.30
C LEU A 286 3.63 1.80 -12.94
N GLY A 287 3.50 0.50 -13.16
CA GLY A 287 2.28 -0.14 -13.67
C GLY A 287 1.07 0.00 -12.75
N HIS A 288 1.26 0.07 -11.43
CA HIS A 288 0.14 0.20 -10.47
C HIS A 288 -0.64 1.50 -10.65
N THR A 289 -0.02 2.57 -11.16
CA THR A 289 -0.73 3.82 -11.50
C THR A 289 -1.83 3.59 -12.55
N GLN A 290 -1.74 2.56 -13.39
CA GLN A 290 -2.66 2.33 -14.50
C GLN A 290 -3.84 1.41 -14.16
N TYR A 291 -4.06 1.04 -12.89
CA TYR A 291 -5.07 0.07 -12.45
C TYR A 291 -6.51 0.34 -12.95
N ARG A 292 -6.85 1.60 -13.23
CA ARG A 292 -8.16 2.00 -13.78
C ARG A 292 -8.34 1.64 -15.26
N TRP A 293 -7.25 1.46 -16.01
CA TRP A 293 -7.29 1.20 -17.45
C TRP A 293 -7.31 -0.31 -17.71
N ILE A 294 -8.51 -0.87 -17.61
CA ILE A 294 -8.77 -2.32 -17.64
C ILE A 294 -8.08 -2.99 -18.84
N GLU A 295 -8.24 -2.46 -20.04
CA GLU A 295 -7.67 -3.03 -21.27
C GLU A 295 -6.14 -3.03 -21.24
N LEU A 296 -5.50 -2.00 -20.67
CA LEU A 296 -4.04 -1.94 -20.56
C LEU A 296 -3.51 -2.97 -19.56
N ILE A 297 -4.16 -3.12 -18.40
CA ILE A 297 -3.65 -3.98 -17.32
C ILE A 297 -3.78 -5.48 -17.62
N GLN A 298 -4.58 -5.89 -18.62
CA GLN A 298 -4.74 -7.31 -18.95
C GLN A 298 -3.42 -8.02 -19.25
N VAL A 299 -2.39 -7.31 -19.73
CA VAL A 299 -1.04 -7.85 -20.00
C VAL A 299 -0.34 -8.40 -18.75
N SER A 300 -0.83 -8.09 -17.53
CA SER A 300 -0.29 -8.68 -16.31
C SER A 300 -0.58 -10.19 -16.19
N ASP A 301 -1.59 -10.73 -16.87
CA ASP A 301 -1.78 -12.18 -16.92
C ASP A 301 -0.76 -12.90 -17.82
N LEU A 302 0.01 -12.17 -18.64
CA LEU A 302 1.10 -12.73 -19.43
C LEU A 302 2.44 -12.73 -18.68
N VAL A 303 2.73 -11.62 -17.97
CA VAL A 303 4.08 -11.30 -17.45
C VAL A 303 4.10 -10.55 -16.10
N GLY A 304 2.98 -10.48 -15.38
CA GLY A 304 2.83 -9.74 -14.13
C GLY A 304 2.69 -8.22 -14.32
N ALA A 305 2.42 -7.49 -13.23
CA ALA A 305 2.33 -6.02 -13.21
C ALA A 305 3.52 -5.32 -13.91
N TYR A 306 4.69 -5.96 -13.89
CA TYR A 306 5.90 -5.59 -14.61
C TYR A 306 5.66 -5.31 -16.12
N GLY A 307 4.76 -6.03 -16.78
CA GLY A 307 4.41 -5.80 -18.19
C GLY A 307 3.80 -4.43 -18.43
N VAL A 308 2.97 -3.94 -17.49
CA VAL A 308 2.39 -2.60 -17.57
C VAL A 308 3.47 -1.54 -17.34
N SER A 309 4.34 -1.73 -16.33
CA SER A 309 5.53 -0.87 -16.14
C SER A 309 6.43 -0.82 -17.37
N PHE A 310 6.65 -1.96 -18.04
CA PHE A 310 7.43 -2.06 -19.27
C PHE A 310 6.80 -1.25 -20.42
N VAL A 311 5.49 -1.40 -20.65
CA VAL A 311 4.76 -0.65 -21.69
C VAL A 311 4.79 0.85 -21.42
N VAL A 312 4.51 1.30 -20.19
CA VAL A 312 4.58 2.72 -19.82
C VAL A 312 5.99 3.26 -20.07
N MET A 313 7.03 2.61 -19.53
CA MET A 313 8.41 3.05 -19.69
C MET A 313 8.88 3.04 -21.16
N LEU A 314 8.45 2.07 -21.98
CA LEU A 314 8.77 2.01 -23.40
C LEU A 314 8.15 3.19 -24.17
N VAL A 315 6.89 3.54 -23.90
CA VAL A 315 6.24 4.71 -24.50
C VAL A 315 6.94 6.00 -24.05
N VAL A 316 7.28 6.14 -22.76
CA VAL A 316 8.05 7.31 -22.29
C VAL A 316 9.44 7.34 -22.93
N ALA A 317 10.09 6.20 -23.18
CA ALA A 317 11.38 6.13 -23.88
C ALA A 317 11.29 6.48 -25.37
N CYS A 318 10.17 6.16 -26.02
CA CYS A 318 9.90 6.60 -27.39
C CYS A 318 9.73 8.13 -27.45
N VAL A 319 8.91 8.71 -26.57
CA VAL A 319 8.76 10.18 -26.43
C VAL A 319 10.10 10.83 -26.07
N ALA A 320 10.85 10.25 -25.13
CA ALA A 320 12.17 10.73 -24.76
C ALA A 320 13.17 10.69 -25.91
N ARG A 321 13.01 9.83 -26.92
CA ARG A 321 13.85 9.77 -28.12
C ARG A 321 13.41 10.75 -29.22
N THR A 322 12.16 11.21 -29.25
CA THR A 322 11.70 12.18 -30.26
C THR A 322 12.16 13.61 -29.98
N LEU A 323 12.22 13.99 -28.69
CA LEU A 323 12.63 15.32 -28.27
C LEU A 323 14.08 15.64 -28.70
N PRO A 324 14.35 16.84 -29.23
CA PRO A 324 15.71 17.24 -29.57
C PRO A 324 16.54 17.40 -28.30
N LEU A 325 17.81 17.01 -28.38
CA LEU A 325 18.87 17.39 -27.43
C LEU A 325 20.06 17.83 -28.26
N ASP A 326 20.82 18.80 -27.74
CA ASP A 326 22.14 19.18 -28.24
C ASP A 326 22.16 19.40 -29.78
N GLN A 327 21.17 20.18 -30.25
CA GLN A 327 20.91 20.56 -31.66
C GLN A 327 20.48 19.43 -32.63
N ALA A 328 20.29 18.19 -32.15
CA ALA A 328 19.81 17.09 -32.99
C ALA A 328 18.37 17.31 -33.53
N ARG A 329 18.10 16.85 -34.76
CA ARG A 329 16.77 16.92 -35.39
C ARG A 329 15.72 16.08 -34.66
N ILE A 330 14.48 16.56 -34.64
CA ILE A 330 13.31 15.80 -34.15
C ILE A 330 13.20 14.49 -34.93
N THR A 331 12.97 13.39 -34.21
CA THR A 331 12.91 12.03 -34.80
C THR A 331 11.56 11.39 -34.49
N LEU A 332 10.69 11.17 -35.49
CA LEU A 332 9.30 10.75 -35.25
C LEU A 332 9.05 9.23 -35.26
N TRP A 333 9.93 8.42 -35.86
CA TRP A 333 9.75 6.95 -35.92
C TRP A 333 9.51 6.25 -34.57
N PRO A 334 10.06 6.70 -33.42
CA PRO A 334 9.76 6.07 -32.13
C PRO A 334 8.27 6.12 -31.76
N LEU A 335 7.52 7.12 -32.24
CA LEU A 335 6.07 7.19 -32.01
C LEU A 335 5.34 6.05 -32.72
N GLY A 336 5.83 5.59 -33.87
CA GLY A 336 5.30 4.40 -34.54
C GLY A 336 5.44 3.15 -33.69
N VAL A 337 6.57 2.99 -32.98
CA VAL A 337 6.79 1.90 -32.02
C VAL A 337 5.87 2.03 -30.79
N ALA A 338 5.75 3.23 -30.23
CA ALA A 338 4.85 3.49 -29.10
C ALA A 338 3.38 3.18 -29.45
N ILE A 339 2.91 3.65 -30.62
CA ILE A 339 1.55 3.40 -31.12
C ILE A 339 1.35 1.91 -31.40
N ALA A 340 2.30 1.23 -32.05
CA ALA A 340 2.19 -0.19 -32.34
C ALA A 340 2.12 -1.05 -31.06
N VAL A 341 2.93 -0.75 -30.05
CA VAL A 341 2.89 -1.47 -28.76
C VAL A 341 1.60 -1.17 -28.00
N LEU A 342 1.18 0.10 -27.89
CA LEU A 342 -0.09 0.44 -27.25
C LEU A 342 -1.29 -0.22 -27.95
N ALA A 343 -1.32 -0.20 -29.29
CA ALA A 343 -2.37 -0.87 -30.06
C ALA A 343 -2.35 -2.40 -29.85
N ALA A 344 -1.17 -3.02 -29.72
CA ALA A 344 -1.05 -4.45 -29.41
C ALA A 344 -1.50 -4.77 -27.97
N THR A 345 -1.11 -3.97 -26.97
CA THR A 345 -1.51 -4.17 -25.56
C THR A 345 -3.01 -3.95 -25.38
N LEU A 346 -3.58 -2.88 -25.94
CA LEU A 346 -5.01 -2.58 -25.86
C LEU A 346 -5.85 -3.55 -26.71
N GLY A 347 -5.35 -3.96 -27.88
CA GLY A 347 -5.97 -5.00 -28.70
C GLY A 347 -5.97 -6.37 -28.00
N TYR A 348 -4.88 -6.73 -27.33
CA TYR A 348 -4.83 -7.90 -26.45
C TYR A 348 -5.86 -7.78 -25.33
N GLY A 349 -5.88 -6.66 -24.61
CA GLY A 349 -6.80 -6.47 -23.48
C GLY A 349 -8.27 -6.44 -23.86
N TYR A 350 -8.61 -5.85 -25.01
CA TYR A 350 -9.95 -5.90 -25.59
C TYR A 350 -10.33 -7.35 -25.94
N TRP A 351 -9.51 -8.06 -26.71
CA TRP A 351 -9.73 -9.48 -27.01
C TRP A 351 -9.87 -10.32 -25.74
N ARG A 352 -9.04 -10.06 -24.73
CA ARG A 352 -8.96 -10.83 -23.49
C ARG A 352 -10.17 -10.62 -22.58
N THR A 353 -10.83 -9.46 -22.66
CA THR A 353 -12.02 -9.10 -21.87
C THR A 353 -13.34 -9.22 -22.63
N ALA A 354 -13.30 -9.48 -23.94
CA ALA A 354 -14.47 -9.79 -24.73
C ALA A 354 -14.97 -11.21 -24.47
N ASP A 355 -16.30 -11.37 -24.38
CA ASP A 355 -17.04 -12.63 -24.37
C ASP A 355 -16.44 -13.72 -23.43
N VAL A 356 -16.29 -13.36 -22.15
CA VAL A 356 -15.73 -14.24 -21.12
C VAL A 356 -16.83 -15.13 -20.55
N ASP A 357 -16.71 -16.44 -20.78
CA ASP A 357 -17.50 -17.46 -20.10
C ASP A 357 -17.17 -17.48 -18.59
N THR A 358 -18.12 -17.05 -17.76
CA THR A 358 -18.03 -17.03 -16.30
C THR A 358 -19.26 -17.65 -15.66
N ARG A 359 -19.06 -18.43 -14.59
CA ARG A 359 -20.15 -18.94 -13.73
C ARG A 359 -20.31 -18.04 -12.50
N GLU A 360 -21.53 -17.87 -12.01
CA GLU A 360 -21.74 -17.22 -10.72
C GLU A 360 -21.17 -18.07 -9.58
N GLY A 361 -20.53 -17.42 -8.61
CA GLY A 361 -20.06 -18.03 -7.38
C GLY A 361 -21.06 -17.96 -6.21
N PRO A 362 -20.61 -18.39 -5.01
CA PRO A 362 -21.35 -18.26 -3.76
C PRO A 362 -21.59 -16.79 -3.39
N THR A 363 -22.61 -16.55 -2.56
CA THR A 363 -22.85 -15.27 -1.92
C THR A 363 -21.91 -15.10 -0.73
N VAL A 364 -20.98 -14.16 -0.87
CA VAL A 364 -20.01 -13.77 0.14
C VAL A 364 -20.45 -12.47 0.80
N ALA A 365 -20.47 -12.44 2.13
CA ALA A 365 -20.67 -11.23 2.93
C ALA A 365 -19.34 -10.76 3.53
N LEU A 366 -18.79 -9.67 3.01
CA LEU A 366 -17.55 -9.05 3.51
C LEU A 366 -17.92 -8.02 4.58
N ILE A 367 -17.45 -8.21 5.81
CA ILE A 367 -17.78 -7.35 6.94
C ILE A 367 -16.65 -6.34 7.17
N GLN A 368 -16.95 -5.04 7.03
CA GLN A 368 -15.98 -3.96 7.19
C GLN A 368 -16.21 -3.22 8.51
N GLY A 369 -15.56 -3.64 9.59
CA GLY A 369 -15.56 -2.87 10.84
C GLY A 369 -14.60 -1.68 10.79
N ASN A 370 -14.62 -0.89 11.86
CA ASN A 370 -13.87 0.35 11.98
C ASN A 370 -13.33 0.51 13.42
N ILE A 371 -12.45 -0.41 13.84
CA ILE A 371 -11.82 -0.40 15.17
C ILE A 371 -10.33 -0.15 15.02
N ASP A 372 -9.85 1.01 15.48
CA ASP A 372 -8.43 1.35 15.48
C ASP A 372 -7.60 0.29 16.22
N THR A 373 -6.46 -0.10 15.64
CA THR A 373 -5.53 -1.04 16.25
C THR A 373 -4.47 -0.29 17.06
N GLN A 374 -4.23 -0.74 18.30
CA GLN A 374 -3.45 -0.02 19.30
C GLN A 374 -2.56 -0.98 20.09
N PHE A 375 -1.30 -0.59 20.29
CA PHE A 375 -0.35 -1.32 21.14
C PHE A 375 -0.52 -0.97 22.62
N GLY A 376 -0.12 -1.87 23.53
CA GLY A 376 0.06 -1.55 24.94
C GLY A 376 -1.22 -1.31 25.76
N LEU A 377 -2.37 -1.83 25.29
CA LEU A 377 -3.65 -1.76 26.00
C LEU A 377 -3.55 -2.36 27.42
N SER A 378 -4.13 -1.69 28.41
CA SER A 378 -4.33 -2.30 29.74
C SER A 378 -5.38 -3.43 29.69
N PRO A 379 -5.43 -4.34 30.68
CA PRO A 379 -6.37 -5.47 30.67
C PRO A 379 -7.83 -5.05 30.46
N ASP A 380 -8.29 -4.02 31.18
CA ASP A 380 -9.65 -3.49 31.05
C ASP A 380 -9.91 -2.86 29.66
N GLU A 381 -8.89 -2.34 28.98
CA GLU A 381 -9.01 -1.79 27.62
C GLU A 381 -9.01 -2.89 26.56
N ALA A 382 -8.27 -3.98 26.80
CA ALA A 382 -8.33 -5.18 25.99
C ALA A 382 -9.73 -5.82 26.09
N GLU A 383 -10.28 -5.98 27.29
CA GLU A 383 -11.66 -6.47 27.49
C GLU A 383 -12.70 -5.55 26.81
N ARG A 384 -12.57 -4.23 26.96
CA ARG A 384 -13.41 -3.26 26.23
C ARG A 384 -13.19 -3.30 24.71
N ARG A 385 -12.04 -3.75 24.21
CA ARG A 385 -11.81 -3.99 22.76
C ARG A 385 -12.50 -5.28 22.31
N VAL A 386 -12.40 -6.38 23.05
CA VAL A 386 -13.12 -7.65 22.79
C VAL A 386 -14.63 -7.39 22.67
N GLN A 387 -15.21 -6.65 23.61
CA GLN A 387 -16.64 -6.35 23.59
C GLN A 387 -17.04 -5.45 22.40
N ARG A 388 -16.27 -4.39 22.10
CA ARG A 388 -16.51 -3.53 20.92
C ARG A 388 -16.41 -4.30 19.59
N ILE A 389 -15.45 -5.23 19.48
CA ILE A 389 -15.31 -6.10 18.31
C ILE A 389 -16.59 -6.93 18.15
N TRP A 390 -17.04 -7.61 19.21
CA TRP A 390 -18.30 -8.37 19.16
C TRP A 390 -19.49 -7.49 18.74
N ASP A 391 -19.70 -6.36 19.40
CA ASP A 391 -20.88 -5.52 19.16
C ASP A 391 -20.91 -4.94 17.74
N GLN A 392 -19.78 -4.43 17.24
CA GLN A 392 -19.70 -3.85 15.89
C GLN A 392 -19.79 -4.93 14.80
N TYR A 393 -18.99 -6.00 14.89
CA TYR A 393 -18.96 -7.02 13.84
C TYR A 393 -20.23 -7.89 13.81
N PHE A 394 -20.89 -8.12 14.95
CA PHE A 394 -22.20 -8.77 14.96
C PHE A 394 -23.29 -7.89 14.37
N ALA A 395 -23.34 -6.59 14.71
CA ALA A 395 -24.31 -5.65 14.14
C ALA A 395 -24.12 -5.48 12.62
N LEU A 396 -22.88 -5.43 12.14
CA LEU A 396 -22.60 -5.41 10.70
C LEU A 396 -22.94 -6.74 10.03
N THR A 397 -22.67 -7.88 10.67
CA THR A 397 -23.11 -9.18 10.13
C THR A 397 -24.65 -9.23 10.02
N GLN A 398 -25.39 -8.69 10.99
CA GLN A 398 -26.85 -8.53 10.91
C GLN A 398 -27.28 -7.59 9.77
N LYS A 399 -26.57 -6.46 9.54
CA LYS A 399 -26.80 -5.57 8.37
C LYS A 399 -26.63 -6.34 7.05
N ALA A 400 -25.60 -7.17 6.93
CA ALA A 400 -25.37 -7.99 5.73
C ALA A 400 -26.49 -9.02 5.49
N PHE A 401 -26.99 -9.69 6.55
CA PHE A 401 -28.14 -10.60 6.43
C PHE A 401 -29.43 -9.88 6.01
N VAL A 402 -29.66 -8.65 6.49
CA VAL A 402 -30.79 -7.82 6.05
C VAL A 402 -30.66 -7.43 4.57
N GLU A 403 -29.47 -7.00 4.13
CA GLU A 403 -29.23 -6.67 2.72
C GLU A 403 -29.39 -7.90 1.81
N ALA A 404 -28.89 -9.07 2.23
CA ALA A 404 -29.05 -10.33 1.51
C ALA A 404 -30.53 -10.71 1.37
N ARG A 405 -31.31 -10.66 2.47
CA ARG A 405 -32.76 -10.87 2.46
C ARG A 405 -33.48 -9.96 1.46
N ASP A 406 -33.18 -8.66 1.51
CA ASP A 406 -33.85 -7.65 0.67
C ASP A 406 -33.47 -7.76 -0.81
N ARG A 407 -32.36 -8.46 -1.11
CA ARG A 407 -31.90 -8.86 -2.45
C ARG A 407 -32.30 -10.30 -2.82
N GLN A 408 -33.06 -11.00 -1.97
CA GLN A 408 -33.46 -12.41 -2.12
C GLN A 408 -32.29 -13.40 -2.26
N LEU A 409 -31.17 -13.10 -1.60
CA LEU A 409 -29.99 -13.95 -1.51
C LEU A 409 -29.90 -14.60 -0.11
N ALA A 410 -29.47 -15.86 -0.05
CA ALA A 410 -28.82 -16.39 1.15
C ALA A 410 -27.31 -16.13 1.06
N ILE A 411 -26.65 -16.04 2.21
CA ILE A 411 -25.19 -15.93 2.32
C ILE A 411 -24.63 -17.34 2.51
N ASP A 412 -23.63 -17.73 1.73
CA ASP A 412 -22.92 -19.02 1.85
C ASP A 412 -21.69 -18.91 2.76
N VAL A 413 -21.06 -17.73 2.81
CA VAL A 413 -19.94 -17.43 3.72
C VAL A 413 -19.92 -15.98 4.19
N VAL A 414 -19.69 -15.79 5.50
CA VAL A 414 -19.39 -14.50 6.13
C VAL A 414 -17.88 -14.39 6.34
N VAL A 415 -17.26 -13.28 5.92
CA VAL A 415 -15.81 -13.05 6.07
C VAL A 415 -15.57 -11.88 7.02
N TRP A 416 -14.89 -12.15 8.13
CA TRP A 416 -14.40 -11.14 9.07
C TRP A 416 -12.90 -10.86 8.81
N PRO A 417 -12.43 -9.59 8.95
CA PRO A 417 -11.04 -9.21 8.69
C PRO A 417 -10.00 -9.83 9.64
N GLU A 418 -8.73 -9.58 9.33
CA GLU A 418 -7.54 -9.96 10.11
C GLU A 418 -7.64 -9.48 11.57
N SER A 419 -7.29 -10.34 12.54
CA SER A 419 -7.34 -10.08 14.00
C SER A 419 -8.70 -9.62 14.56
N MET A 420 -9.82 -9.90 13.89
CA MET A 420 -11.17 -9.57 14.37
C MET A 420 -11.88 -10.71 15.10
N MET A 421 -11.29 -11.91 15.15
CA MET A 421 -11.51 -12.87 16.23
C MET A 421 -10.49 -12.57 17.36
N PRO A 422 -10.94 -12.13 18.54
CA PRO A 422 -10.07 -11.52 19.55
C PRO A 422 -9.42 -12.51 20.54
N PHE A 423 -9.68 -13.82 20.38
CA PHE A 423 -9.02 -14.90 21.11
C PHE A 423 -8.29 -15.77 20.10
N PRO A 424 -7.02 -16.17 20.33
CA PRO A 424 -6.31 -17.03 19.40
C PRO A 424 -7.00 -18.40 19.30
N HIS A 425 -6.90 -19.03 18.13
CA HIS A 425 -7.09 -20.47 18.02
C HIS A 425 -5.94 -21.20 18.71
N VAL A 426 -6.19 -22.41 19.21
CA VAL A 426 -5.17 -23.17 19.95
C VAL A 426 -4.98 -24.54 19.32
N VAL A 427 -3.73 -24.86 19.01
CA VAL A 427 -3.27 -26.22 18.71
C VAL A 427 -2.29 -26.63 19.80
N ASN A 428 -2.41 -27.86 20.28
CA ASN A 428 -1.75 -28.34 21.49
C ASN A 428 -1.27 -29.77 21.29
N ASP A 429 0.02 -29.91 20.97
CA ASP A 429 0.67 -31.21 20.79
C ASP A 429 1.30 -31.74 22.10
N VAL A 430 1.20 -30.98 23.19
CA VAL A 430 1.94 -31.22 24.45
C VAL A 430 1.13 -31.98 25.51
N SER A 431 0.20 -32.83 25.05
CA SER A 431 -0.71 -33.60 25.90
C SER A 431 0.05 -34.54 26.85
N GLY A 432 -0.20 -34.43 28.16
CA GLY A 432 0.41 -35.29 29.18
C GLY A 432 1.75 -34.75 29.69
N SER A 433 1.86 -33.43 29.84
CA SER A 433 3.05 -32.79 30.41
C SER A 433 3.06 -32.90 31.94
N SER A 434 4.23 -32.72 32.56
CA SER A 434 4.38 -32.77 34.02
C SER A 434 4.02 -31.46 34.73
N ASP A 435 3.71 -30.37 34.02
CA ASP A 435 3.31 -29.10 34.63
C ASP A 435 1.80 -28.84 34.49
N ALA A 436 1.08 -29.17 35.56
CA ALA A 436 -0.36 -28.93 35.68
C ALA A 436 -0.77 -27.45 35.56
N LYS A 437 0.14 -26.48 35.76
CA LYS A 437 -0.14 -25.04 35.54
C LYS A 437 -0.13 -24.70 34.06
N ALA A 438 0.92 -25.12 33.34
CA ALA A 438 1.03 -24.89 31.90
C ALA A 438 -0.18 -25.50 31.17
N GLU A 439 -0.55 -26.74 31.49
CA GLU A 439 -1.75 -27.35 30.92
C GLU A 439 -3.06 -26.65 31.33
N ALA A 440 -3.17 -26.13 32.56
CA ALA A 440 -4.36 -25.40 32.99
C ALA A 440 -4.52 -24.05 32.25
N GLU A 441 -3.40 -23.40 31.92
CA GLU A 441 -3.38 -22.20 31.09
C GLU A 441 -3.72 -22.52 29.61
N ILE A 442 -3.12 -23.56 29.02
CA ILE A 442 -3.44 -23.98 27.64
C ILE A 442 -4.93 -24.36 27.53
N ARG A 443 -5.47 -25.17 28.46
CA ARG A 443 -6.90 -25.52 28.51
C ARG A 443 -7.80 -24.28 28.67
N ARG A 444 -7.34 -23.21 29.31
CA ARG A 444 -8.08 -21.94 29.42
C ARG A 444 -8.14 -21.22 28.07
N TYR A 445 -7.03 -21.14 27.32
CA TYR A 445 -7.06 -20.59 25.96
C TYR A 445 -7.94 -21.44 25.02
N GLU A 446 -7.81 -22.77 25.06
CA GLU A 446 -8.67 -23.69 24.29
C GLU A 446 -10.16 -23.48 24.57
N THR A 447 -10.53 -23.31 25.85
CA THR A 447 -11.91 -23.08 26.29
C THR A 447 -12.43 -21.74 25.81
N ASN A 448 -11.71 -20.64 26.09
CA ASN A 448 -12.08 -19.28 25.65
C ASN A 448 -12.28 -19.22 24.13
N SER A 449 -11.37 -19.83 23.37
CA SER A 449 -11.41 -19.88 21.91
C SER A 449 -12.65 -20.62 21.41
N ARG A 450 -12.90 -21.83 21.94
CA ARG A 450 -14.03 -22.69 21.57
C ARG A 450 -15.38 -22.08 21.93
N GLU A 451 -15.50 -21.49 23.12
CA GLU A 451 -16.72 -20.80 23.55
C GLU A 451 -17.01 -19.57 22.68
N TRP A 452 -15.99 -18.80 22.32
CA TRP A 452 -16.15 -17.65 21.43
C TRP A 452 -16.56 -18.08 20.01
N ILE A 453 -15.88 -19.06 19.42
CA ILE A 453 -16.22 -19.60 18.09
C ILE A 453 -17.66 -20.14 18.08
N SER A 454 -18.04 -20.96 19.06
CA SER A 454 -19.38 -21.56 19.13
C SER A 454 -20.46 -20.50 19.34
N ARG A 455 -20.22 -19.49 20.17
CA ARG A 455 -21.12 -18.32 20.33
C ARG A 455 -21.25 -17.53 19.03
N ALA A 456 -20.16 -17.29 18.30
CA ALA A 456 -20.17 -16.55 17.04
C ALA A 456 -20.92 -17.33 15.94
N ALA A 457 -20.59 -18.60 15.75
CA ALA A 457 -21.24 -19.48 14.78
C ALA A 457 -22.74 -19.66 15.07
N GLY A 458 -23.11 -19.96 16.32
CA GLY A 458 -24.51 -20.11 16.72
C GLY A 458 -25.34 -18.82 16.54
N ALA A 459 -24.75 -17.65 16.82
CA ALA A 459 -25.42 -16.37 16.60
C ALA A 459 -25.60 -16.04 15.11
N ILE A 460 -24.61 -16.36 14.27
CA ILE A 460 -24.67 -16.18 12.80
C ILE A 460 -25.63 -17.17 12.14
N ALA A 461 -25.64 -18.44 12.57
CA ALA A 461 -26.63 -19.42 12.16
C ALA A 461 -28.05 -19.01 12.57
N GLY A 462 -28.21 -18.41 13.76
CA GLY A 462 -29.46 -17.80 14.21
C GLY A 462 -29.93 -16.64 13.32
N LEU A 463 -29.02 -15.79 12.84
CA LEU A 463 -29.36 -14.74 11.86
C LEU A 463 -29.80 -15.35 10.52
N ALA A 464 -29.09 -16.37 10.03
CA ALA A 464 -29.41 -17.06 8.78
C ALA A 464 -30.81 -17.71 8.84
N ALA A 465 -31.13 -18.45 9.91
CA ALA A 465 -32.43 -19.09 10.08
C ALA A 465 -33.61 -18.11 10.14
N ASN A 466 -33.39 -16.86 10.55
CA ASN A 466 -34.41 -15.80 10.53
C ASN A 466 -34.57 -15.11 9.16
N VAL A 467 -33.67 -15.36 8.20
CA VAL A 467 -33.65 -14.72 6.87
C VAL A 467 -33.95 -15.71 5.75
N ALA A 468 -33.38 -16.90 5.79
CA ALA A 468 -33.52 -17.95 4.80
C ALA A 468 -33.63 -19.33 5.50
N PRO A 469 -34.74 -19.63 6.19
CA PRO A 469 -34.90 -20.85 7.00
C PRO A 469 -34.78 -22.16 6.21
N ASP A 470 -35.08 -22.13 4.91
CA ASP A 470 -35.01 -23.29 4.01
C ASP A 470 -33.62 -23.53 3.40
N GLN A 471 -32.61 -22.74 3.78
CA GLN A 471 -31.25 -22.79 3.22
C GLN A 471 -30.21 -23.13 4.29
N PRO A 472 -29.08 -23.78 3.93
CA PRO A 472 -28.03 -24.08 4.89
C PRO A 472 -27.45 -22.79 5.49
N PRO A 473 -27.16 -22.75 6.81
CA PRO A 473 -26.50 -21.61 7.42
C PRO A 473 -25.06 -21.45 6.87
N PRO A 474 -24.56 -20.21 6.69
CA PRO A 474 -23.25 -19.96 6.13
C PRO A 474 -22.11 -20.52 6.98
N SER A 475 -21.00 -20.82 6.30
CA SER A 475 -19.70 -20.92 6.95
C SER A 475 -19.11 -19.53 7.25
N ILE A 476 -18.06 -19.47 8.07
CA ILE A 476 -17.47 -18.21 8.52
C ILE A 476 -15.96 -18.27 8.36
N PHE A 477 -15.36 -17.21 7.81
CA PHE A 477 -13.91 -17.01 7.78
C PHE A 477 -13.55 -15.98 8.86
N PHE A 478 -12.89 -16.42 9.93
CA PHE A 478 -12.40 -15.52 10.99
C PHE A 478 -10.91 -15.23 10.81
N GLY A 479 -10.55 -13.96 10.69
CA GLY A 479 -9.16 -13.52 10.85
C GLY A 479 -8.79 -13.48 12.33
N SER A 480 -7.77 -14.24 12.71
CA SER A 480 -7.37 -14.53 14.09
C SER A 480 -5.85 -14.65 14.18
N GLU A 481 -5.35 -14.95 15.37
CA GLU A 481 -4.05 -15.59 15.59
C GLU A 481 -4.25 -17.09 15.90
N THR A 482 -3.22 -17.91 15.69
CA THR A 482 -3.13 -19.28 16.23
C THR A 482 -1.93 -19.38 17.16
N HIS A 483 -2.15 -19.90 18.37
CA HIS A 483 -1.12 -20.30 19.30
C HIS A 483 -0.94 -21.82 19.21
N HIS A 484 0.21 -22.26 18.69
CA HIS A 484 0.60 -23.66 18.65
C HIS A 484 1.56 -23.95 19.80
N PHE A 485 1.09 -24.72 20.77
CA PHE A 485 1.94 -25.21 21.86
C PHE A 485 2.61 -26.50 21.41
N THR A 486 3.92 -26.43 21.14
CA THR A 486 4.76 -27.55 20.71
C THR A 486 5.63 -28.12 21.84
N LYS A 487 5.87 -27.35 22.90
CA LYS A 487 6.75 -27.69 24.04
C LYS A 487 6.23 -27.03 25.33
N VAL A 488 6.44 -27.69 26.48
CA VAL A 488 6.35 -27.03 27.79
C VAL A 488 7.74 -26.55 28.20
N ALA A 489 7.86 -25.26 28.52
CA ALA A 489 9.08 -24.68 29.10
C ALA A 489 9.23 -25.10 30.58
N ALA A 490 10.46 -25.25 31.06
CA ALA A 490 10.71 -25.65 32.44
C ALA A 490 10.46 -24.47 33.41
N PRO A 491 9.77 -24.67 34.55
CA PRO A 491 9.59 -23.62 35.54
C PRO A 491 10.93 -22.98 35.96
N PRO A 492 11.04 -21.64 36.00
CA PRO A 492 9.96 -20.66 36.08
C PRO A 492 9.45 -20.10 34.73
N GLU A 493 9.89 -20.62 33.60
CA GLU A 493 9.55 -20.06 32.28
C GLU A 493 8.10 -20.41 31.87
N ILE A 494 7.37 -19.41 31.37
CA ILE A 494 6.05 -19.62 30.76
C ILE A 494 6.27 -20.18 29.35
N SER A 495 5.46 -21.16 28.95
CA SER A 495 5.54 -21.77 27.62
C SER A 495 5.02 -20.78 26.57
N VAL A 496 5.93 -20.06 25.91
CA VAL A 496 5.60 -19.17 24.80
C VAL A 496 5.18 -20.04 23.60
N PRO A 497 3.95 -19.90 23.06
CA PRO A 497 3.52 -20.66 21.90
C PRO A 497 4.18 -20.18 20.63
N ASP A 498 4.31 -21.10 19.66
CA ASP A 498 4.60 -20.77 18.27
C ASP A 498 3.36 -20.04 17.69
N ALA A 499 3.49 -18.74 17.41
CA ALA A 499 2.37 -17.85 17.12
C ALA A 499 2.25 -17.49 15.63
N TYR A 500 1.06 -17.66 15.05
CA TYR A 500 0.78 -17.46 13.62
C TYR A 500 -0.36 -16.44 13.45
N VAL A 501 -0.34 -15.68 12.36
CA VAL A 501 -1.52 -14.91 11.92
C VAL A 501 -2.32 -15.79 10.97
N THR A 502 -3.62 -15.93 11.23
CA THR A 502 -4.41 -17.08 10.73
C THR A 502 -5.76 -16.63 10.15
N SER A 503 -6.21 -17.31 9.10
CA SER A 503 -7.63 -17.40 8.74
C SER A 503 -8.18 -18.77 9.12
N LEU A 504 -9.29 -18.79 9.86
CA LEU A 504 -10.00 -20.00 10.28
C LEU A 504 -11.28 -20.15 9.47
N HIS A 505 -11.49 -21.31 8.83
CA HIS A 505 -12.78 -21.68 8.26
C HIS A 505 -13.60 -22.44 9.31
N VAL A 506 -14.80 -21.94 9.60
CA VAL A 506 -15.67 -22.48 10.65
C VAL A 506 -17.06 -22.76 10.08
N ASP A 507 -17.65 -23.91 10.43
CA ASP A 507 -19.04 -24.22 10.09
C ASP A 507 -20.05 -23.59 11.08
N ALA A 508 -21.33 -23.66 10.73
CA ALA A 508 -22.41 -23.12 11.54
C ALA A 508 -22.60 -23.79 12.92
N SER A 509 -21.93 -24.91 13.20
CA SER A 509 -21.90 -25.54 14.54
C SER A 509 -20.80 -24.98 15.44
N GLY A 510 -19.87 -24.19 14.88
CA GLY A 510 -18.67 -23.69 15.56
C GLY A 510 -17.49 -24.66 15.49
N LYS A 511 -17.54 -25.67 14.60
CA LYS A 511 -16.39 -26.54 14.33
C LYS A 511 -15.47 -25.86 13.32
N VAL A 512 -14.18 -25.77 13.64
CA VAL A 512 -13.14 -25.41 12.65
C VAL A 512 -13.05 -26.54 11.63
N LEU A 513 -13.19 -26.20 10.35
CA LEU A 513 -13.04 -27.12 9.23
C LEU A 513 -11.58 -27.13 8.78
N ASP A 514 -11.07 -25.95 8.41
CA ASP A 514 -9.76 -25.75 7.79
C ASP A 514 -9.08 -24.49 8.35
N ARG A 515 -7.76 -24.40 8.14
CA ARG A 515 -6.91 -23.31 8.62
C ARG A 515 -5.94 -22.85 7.53
N TYR A 516 -5.66 -21.55 7.49
CA TYR A 516 -4.58 -20.97 6.72
C TYR A 516 -3.73 -20.05 7.59
N ASP A 517 -2.41 -20.22 7.57
CA ASP A 517 -1.47 -19.36 8.29
C ASP A 517 -0.62 -18.53 7.32
N LYS A 518 -0.49 -17.24 7.62
CA LYS A 518 0.18 -16.21 6.79
C LYS A 518 1.59 -16.64 6.39
N MET A 519 1.84 -16.85 5.10
CA MET A 519 3.10 -17.38 4.58
C MET A 519 4.16 -16.30 4.36
N HIS A 520 3.78 -15.03 4.24
CA HIS A 520 4.72 -13.91 4.09
C HIS A 520 4.48 -12.80 5.12
N LEU A 521 5.34 -12.77 6.14
CA LEU A 521 5.24 -11.84 7.26
C LEU A 521 5.81 -10.45 6.96
N VAL A 522 5.26 -9.44 7.64
CA VAL A 522 5.66 -8.03 7.57
C VAL A 522 6.91 -7.77 8.43
N ILE A 523 7.98 -7.32 7.80
CA ILE A 523 9.21 -6.88 8.47
C ILE A 523 8.90 -5.70 9.42
N PHE A 524 9.34 -5.81 10.68
CA PHE A 524 9.05 -4.91 11.82
C PHE A 524 7.57 -4.83 12.25
N GLY A 525 6.62 -5.31 11.46
CA GLY A 525 5.20 -5.40 11.82
C GLY A 525 4.84 -6.68 12.57
N GLU A 526 5.46 -7.81 12.19
CA GLU A 526 5.16 -9.14 12.73
C GLU A 526 6.42 -9.88 13.22
N TYR A 527 7.61 -9.51 12.73
CA TYR A 527 8.88 -10.01 13.23
C TYR A 527 9.99 -8.97 13.07
N VAL A 528 11.02 -9.04 13.92
CA VAL A 528 12.23 -8.20 13.79
C VAL A 528 13.32 -9.01 13.07
N PRO A 529 13.92 -8.52 11.98
CA PRO A 529 15.04 -9.18 11.31
C PRO A 529 16.20 -9.47 12.27
N LEU A 530 16.76 -10.67 12.19
CA LEU A 530 17.77 -11.21 13.12
C LEU A 530 17.30 -11.37 14.58
N GLY A 531 16.05 -11.04 14.92
CA GLY A 531 15.53 -11.08 16.29
C GLY A 531 15.52 -12.47 16.93
N SER A 532 15.43 -13.54 16.12
CA SER A 532 15.58 -14.93 16.58
C SER A 532 17.02 -15.31 16.94
N TRP A 533 18.01 -14.56 16.49
CA TRP A 533 19.43 -14.72 16.85
C TRP A 533 19.89 -13.68 17.89
N ILE A 534 19.23 -12.51 17.92
CA ILE A 534 19.51 -11.40 18.84
C ILE A 534 18.19 -10.92 19.45
N PRO A 535 17.63 -11.61 20.48
CA PRO A 535 16.34 -11.25 21.07
C PRO A 535 16.28 -9.83 21.63
N ALA A 536 17.42 -9.25 22.02
CA ALA A 536 17.53 -7.86 22.45
C ALA A 536 17.05 -6.83 21.41
N LEU A 537 16.92 -7.20 20.14
CA LEU A 537 16.33 -6.33 19.10
C LEU A 537 14.82 -6.09 19.31
N TYR A 538 14.10 -7.01 19.96
CA TYR A 538 12.68 -6.82 20.30
C TYR A 538 12.49 -5.70 21.35
N ALA A 539 13.48 -5.42 22.19
CA ALA A 539 13.43 -4.29 23.13
C ALA A 539 13.44 -2.89 22.45
N LEU A 540 13.61 -2.84 21.12
CA LEU A 540 13.49 -1.63 20.29
C LEU A 540 12.16 -1.57 19.51
N SER A 541 11.27 -2.53 19.72
CA SER A 541 10.02 -2.78 19.00
C SER A 541 8.82 -2.75 19.95
N PRO A 542 7.59 -2.45 19.48
CA PRO A 542 6.37 -2.77 20.24
C PRO A 542 6.07 -4.29 20.28
N LEU A 543 6.76 -5.10 19.46
CA LEU A 543 6.65 -6.56 19.45
C LEU A 543 7.43 -7.20 20.62
N SER A 544 6.79 -8.07 21.39
CA SER A 544 7.44 -8.86 22.44
C SER A 544 8.26 -10.04 21.88
N HIS A 545 7.72 -10.71 20.88
CA HIS A 545 8.33 -11.81 20.11
C HIS A 545 7.96 -11.66 18.63
N GLY A 546 8.47 -12.54 17.77
CA GLY A 546 8.11 -12.59 16.35
C GLY A 546 7.12 -13.71 16.04
N MET A 547 6.19 -13.44 15.12
CA MET A 547 5.29 -14.46 14.56
C MET A 547 6.06 -15.44 13.67
N ILE A 548 5.48 -16.61 13.44
CA ILE A 548 6.00 -17.65 12.54
C ILE A 548 5.18 -17.64 11.24
N ALA A 549 5.86 -17.85 10.11
CA ALA A 549 5.23 -17.94 8.80
C ALA A 549 4.60 -19.33 8.60
N GLY A 550 3.40 -19.38 8.01
CA GLY A 550 2.79 -20.63 7.56
C GLY A 550 3.59 -21.28 6.43
N GLU A 551 3.59 -22.62 6.39
CA GLU A 551 4.38 -23.39 5.42
C GLU A 551 3.62 -23.72 4.12
N GLN A 552 2.28 -23.73 4.15
CA GLN A 552 1.43 -24.19 3.06
C GLN A 552 0.28 -23.22 2.76
N PRO A 553 -0.16 -23.11 1.49
CA PRO A 553 -1.42 -22.46 1.15
C PRO A 553 -2.62 -23.34 1.52
N ALA A 554 -3.82 -22.77 1.58
CA ALA A 554 -5.07 -23.51 1.73
C ALA A 554 -6.13 -23.03 0.73
N ALA A 555 -7.12 -23.88 0.46
CA ALA A 555 -8.33 -23.54 -0.28
C ALA A 555 -9.54 -24.07 0.50
N PHE A 556 -10.39 -23.18 0.99
CA PHE A 556 -11.57 -23.52 1.77
C PHE A 556 -12.75 -23.78 0.85
N GLU A 557 -13.48 -24.89 1.03
CA GLU A 557 -14.64 -25.22 0.19
C GLU A 557 -15.92 -24.56 0.72
N VAL A 558 -16.55 -23.72 -0.11
CA VAL A 558 -17.84 -23.08 0.18
C VAL A 558 -18.77 -23.30 -1.02
N ALA A 559 -19.89 -23.99 -0.81
CA ALA A 559 -20.90 -24.27 -1.83
C ALA A 559 -20.32 -24.78 -3.16
N GLY A 560 -19.42 -25.79 -3.10
CA GLY A 560 -18.77 -26.37 -4.30
C GLY A 560 -17.84 -25.41 -5.05
N THR A 561 -17.31 -24.39 -4.35
CA THR A 561 -16.40 -23.38 -4.88
C THR A 561 -15.22 -23.22 -3.93
N ARG A 562 -14.00 -23.12 -4.44
CA ARG A 562 -12.77 -23.05 -3.63
C ARG A 562 -12.32 -21.61 -3.41
N LEU A 563 -12.20 -21.21 -2.15
CA LEU A 563 -11.80 -19.86 -1.74
C LEU A 563 -10.41 -19.94 -1.09
N ALA A 564 -9.38 -19.34 -1.71
CA ALA A 564 -8.05 -19.27 -1.12
C ALA A 564 -7.91 -18.01 -0.24
N PRO A 565 -7.82 -18.14 1.10
CA PRO A 565 -7.46 -17.02 1.95
C PRO A 565 -6.02 -16.56 1.68
N ASN A 566 -5.79 -15.27 1.88
CA ASN A 566 -4.49 -14.62 1.93
C ASN A 566 -4.61 -13.41 2.86
N ILE A 567 -3.52 -13.00 3.50
CA ILE A 567 -3.63 -12.09 4.65
C ILE A 567 -2.82 -10.81 4.41
N CYS A 568 -3.51 -9.66 4.42
CA CYS A 568 -2.91 -8.33 4.44
C CYS A 568 -1.82 -8.13 3.37
N TYR A 569 -0.57 -7.94 3.81
CA TYR A 569 0.59 -7.59 2.99
C TYR A 569 0.94 -8.61 1.90
N GLU A 570 0.49 -9.87 1.99
CA GLU A 570 0.78 -10.90 1.00
C GLU A 570 0.35 -10.48 -0.42
N THR A 571 -0.75 -9.74 -0.54
CA THR A 571 -1.26 -9.21 -1.82
C THR A 571 -0.32 -8.19 -2.47
N VAL A 572 0.57 -7.54 -1.71
CA VAL A 572 1.55 -6.56 -2.21
C VAL A 572 2.63 -7.23 -3.06
N ILE A 573 2.88 -8.53 -2.85
CA ILE A 573 3.98 -9.27 -3.46
C ILE A 573 3.44 -10.28 -4.50
N PRO A 574 3.59 -10.04 -5.82
CA PRO A 574 2.96 -10.88 -6.85
C PRO A 574 3.33 -12.35 -6.73
N HIS A 575 4.61 -12.63 -6.47
CA HIS A 575 5.15 -13.98 -6.43
C HIS A 575 4.72 -14.78 -5.18
N VAL A 576 4.12 -14.14 -4.17
CA VAL A 576 3.56 -14.82 -2.98
C VAL A 576 2.20 -15.40 -3.34
N ILE A 577 1.23 -14.54 -3.71
CA ILE A 577 -0.11 -14.98 -4.15
C ILE A 577 -0.01 -15.95 -5.33
N ARG A 578 0.86 -15.66 -6.32
CA ARG A 578 1.10 -16.58 -7.45
C ARG A 578 1.57 -17.96 -6.96
N ARG A 579 2.45 -18.03 -5.96
CA ARG A 579 2.96 -19.30 -5.43
C ARG A 579 1.88 -20.08 -4.69
N GLN A 580 1.06 -19.39 -3.87
CA GLN A 580 -0.10 -19.99 -3.19
C GLN A 580 -1.02 -20.67 -4.23
N VAL A 581 -1.50 -19.92 -5.23
CA VAL A 581 -2.41 -20.43 -6.27
C VAL A 581 -1.76 -21.50 -7.15
N ALA A 582 -0.48 -21.35 -7.50
CA ALA A 582 0.23 -22.32 -8.36
C ALA A 582 0.53 -23.66 -7.65
N GLU A 583 0.75 -23.65 -6.33
CA GLU A 583 0.94 -24.88 -5.55
C GLU A 583 -0.40 -25.58 -5.26
N LEU A 584 -1.45 -24.83 -4.91
CA LEU A 584 -2.82 -25.37 -4.85
C LEU A 584 -3.24 -26.03 -6.18
N ARG A 585 -2.96 -25.38 -7.32
CA ARG A 585 -3.14 -25.97 -8.67
C ARG A 585 -2.36 -27.28 -8.86
N ARG A 586 -1.15 -27.41 -8.31
CA ARG A 586 -0.34 -28.64 -8.38
C ARG A 586 -0.88 -29.76 -7.49
N GLN A 587 -1.56 -29.41 -6.40
CA GLN A 587 -2.19 -30.35 -5.47
C GLN A 587 -3.56 -30.84 -5.98
N GLY A 588 -4.20 -30.08 -6.87
CA GLY A 588 -5.54 -30.36 -7.43
C GLY A 588 -6.63 -29.43 -6.89
N ASP A 589 -6.25 -28.54 -5.96
CA ASP A 589 -7.11 -27.66 -5.19
C ASP A 589 -7.04 -26.19 -5.65
N GLU A 590 -6.87 -25.96 -6.96
CA GLU A 590 -6.87 -24.61 -7.53
C GLU A 590 -8.12 -23.82 -7.07
N PRO A 591 -7.95 -22.64 -6.47
CA PRO A 591 -9.07 -21.82 -6.03
C PRO A 591 -9.83 -21.20 -7.20
N ASP A 592 -11.13 -20.97 -7.00
CA ASP A 592 -11.98 -20.14 -7.85
C ASP A 592 -11.91 -18.65 -7.47
N ILE A 593 -11.74 -18.36 -6.17
CA ILE A 593 -11.77 -17.01 -5.57
C ILE A 593 -10.54 -16.80 -4.69
N LEU A 594 -9.99 -15.58 -4.68
CA LEU A 594 -9.02 -15.13 -3.67
C LEU A 594 -9.73 -14.31 -2.59
N VAL A 595 -9.48 -14.59 -1.31
CA VAL A 595 -10.08 -13.85 -0.19
C VAL A 595 -9.00 -13.19 0.65
N THR A 596 -8.92 -11.87 0.61
CA THR A 596 -7.95 -11.07 1.37
C THR A 596 -8.57 -10.61 2.68
N GLN A 597 -8.02 -11.03 3.82
CA GLN A 597 -8.39 -10.49 5.13
C GLN A 597 -7.29 -9.55 5.61
N THR A 598 -7.64 -8.33 6.06
CA THR A 598 -6.63 -7.31 6.40
C THR A 598 -7.07 -6.35 7.51
N ASN A 599 -6.12 -5.88 8.32
CA ASN A 599 -6.36 -4.94 9.40
C ASN A 599 -5.57 -3.65 9.18
N ASP A 600 -6.12 -2.77 8.36
CA ASP A 600 -5.43 -1.56 7.91
C ASP A 600 -5.54 -0.40 8.93
N GLY A 601 -6.08 -0.67 10.13
CA GLY A 601 -6.16 0.25 11.27
C GLY A 601 -4.82 0.82 11.72
N TRP A 602 -3.71 0.23 11.28
CA TRP A 602 -2.36 0.76 11.42
C TRP A 602 -2.11 2.06 10.64
N PHE A 603 -2.87 2.33 9.58
CA PHE A 603 -2.53 3.35 8.56
C PHE A 603 -3.52 4.54 8.48
N TRP A 604 -4.45 4.66 9.42
CA TRP A 604 -5.22 5.88 9.76
C TRP A 604 -5.77 6.65 8.54
N GLY A 605 -6.41 5.97 7.60
CA GLY A 605 -7.06 6.58 6.43
C GLY A 605 -6.09 7.10 5.36
N SER A 606 -4.79 6.84 5.48
CA SER A 606 -3.76 7.33 4.54
C SER A 606 -3.88 6.71 3.13
N ALA A 607 -3.03 7.18 2.23
CA ALA A 607 -2.95 6.70 0.85
C ALA A 607 -2.54 5.22 0.71
N GLU A 608 -2.01 4.61 1.78
CA GLU A 608 -1.66 3.19 1.85
C GLU A 608 -2.82 2.30 1.39
N LEU A 609 -4.02 2.55 1.92
CA LEU A 609 -5.23 1.76 1.69
C LEU A 609 -5.56 1.61 0.19
N ASP A 610 -5.40 2.69 -0.59
CA ASP A 610 -5.61 2.64 -2.04
C ASP A 610 -4.48 1.88 -2.73
N MET A 611 -3.22 2.07 -2.31
CA MET A 611 -2.07 1.35 -2.88
C MET A 611 -2.14 -0.16 -2.61
N HIS A 612 -2.70 -0.56 -1.47
CA HIS A 612 -2.93 -1.95 -1.09
C HIS A 612 -4.06 -2.59 -1.92
N LEU A 613 -5.22 -1.92 -2.02
CA LEU A 613 -6.31 -2.33 -2.92
C LEU A 613 -5.85 -2.43 -4.38
N ILE A 614 -5.02 -1.49 -4.85
CA ILE A 614 -4.42 -1.52 -6.19
C ILE A 614 -3.51 -2.75 -6.37
N CYS A 615 -2.78 -3.18 -5.35
CA CYS A 615 -2.01 -4.44 -5.44
C CYS A 615 -2.96 -5.63 -5.64
N GLY A 616 -4.07 -5.70 -4.88
CA GLY A 616 -5.13 -6.70 -5.06
C GLY A 616 -5.73 -6.71 -6.48
N VAL A 617 -5.95 -5.54 -7.09
CA VAL A 617 -6.39 -5.42 -8.49
C VAL A 617 -5.45 -6.14 -9.46
N PHE A 618 -4.14 -6.01 -9.27
CA PHE A 618 -3.18 -6.74 -10.10
C PHE A 618 -3.17 -8.25 -9.82
N ARG A 619 -3.29 -8.68 -8.54
CA ARG A 619 -3.36 -10.12 -8.19
C ARG A 619 -4.55 -10.82 -8.87
N ALA A 620 -5.70 -10.16 -8.94
CA ALA A 620 -6.91 -10.69 -9.58
C ALA A 620 -6.71 -11.00 -11.09
N VAL A 621 -6.12 -10.05 -11.83
CA VAL A 621 -5.79 -10.23 -13.26
C VAL A 621 -4.68 -11.26 -13.45
N GLU A 622 -3.62 -11.18 -12.65
CA GLU A 622 -2.45 -12.07 -12.71
C GLU A 622 -2.79 -13.53 -12.46
N CYS A 623 -3.76 -13.81 -11.57
CA CYS A 623 -4.20 -15.17 -11.28
C CYS A 623 -5.41 -15.61 -12.13
N ARG A 624 -6.11 -14.67 -12.78
CA ARG A 624 -7.44 -14.84 -13.39
C ARG A 624 -8.47 -15.40 -12.40
N LYS A 625 -8.58 -14.72 -11.27
CA LYS A 625 -9.54 -15.03 -10.20
C LYS A 625 -10.14 -13.73 -9.65
N PRO A 626 -11.44 -13.67 -9.34
CA PRO A 626 -11.98 -12.58 -8.54
C PRO A 626 -11.29 -12.53 -7.17
N LEU A 627 -11.08 -11.32 -6.66
CA LEU A 627 -10.47 -11.07 -5.35
C LEU A 627 -11.45 -10.31 -4.46
N LEU A 628 -11.68 -10.84 -3.26
CA LEU A 628 -12.61 -10.29 -2.27
C LEU A 628 -11.86 -9.86 -1.01
N THR A 629 -11.85 -8.57 -0.70
CA THR A 629 -11.18 -8.01 0.48
C THR A 629 -12.18 -7.76 1.60
N ALA A 630 -11.91 -8.30 2.80
CA ALA A 630 -12.54 -7.90 4.05
C ALA A 630 -11.50 -7.16 4.92
N ALA A 631 -11.69 -5.86 5.09
CA ALA A 631 -10.77 -4.97 5.80
C ALA A 631 -11.37 -4.44 7.12
N ASN A 632 -10.55 -4.29 8.15
CA ASN A 632 -10.88 -3.47 9.33
C ASN A 632 -10.28 -2.06 9.14
N THR A 633 -11.12 -1.02 9.29
CA THR A 633 -10.92 0.42 8.96
C THR A 633 -10.51 0.74 7.50
N GLY A 634 -9.93 -0.22 6.79
CA GLY A 634 -9.42 -0.06 5.44
C GLY A 634 -10.48 0.02 4.35
N ILE A 635 -10.29 -0.74 3.27
CA ILE A 635 -11.22 -0.77 2.14
C ILE A 635 -11.56 -2.23 1.78
N SER A 636 -12.71 -2.69 2.26
CA SER A 636 -13.32 -3.92 1.74
C SER A 636 -13.73 -3.73 0.28
N ALA A 637 -13.60 -4.77 -0.54
CA ALA A 637 -13.82 -4.68 -1.97
C ALA A 637 -14.16 -6.03 -2.62
N HIS A 638 -14.82 -5.97 -3.77
CA HIS A 638 -14.88 -7.07 -4.74
C HIS A 638 -14.22 -6.59 -6.03
N VAL A 639 -13.19 -7.29 -6.48
CA VAL A 639 -12.53 -7.08 -7.77
C VAL A 639 -12.80 -8.29 -8.67
N ASP A 640 -13.23 -8.05 -9.92
CA ASP A 640 -13.39 -9.14 -10.91
C ASP A 640 -12.04 -9.68 -11.42
N ALA A 641 -12.05 -10.84 -12.08
CA ALA A 641 -10.85 -11.42 -12.69
C ALA A 641 -10.28 -10.62 -13.89
N ASN A 642 -10.81 -9.42 -14.18
CA ASN A 642 -10.28 -8.45 -15.14
C ASN A 642 -9.68 -7.21 -14.44
N GLY A 643 -9.74 -7.10 -13.11
CA GLY A 643 -9.24 -5.97 -12.33
C GLY A 643 -10.26 -4.85 -12.11
N ARG A 644 -11.53 -5.04 -12.48
CA ARG A 644 -12.61 -4.07 -12.21
C ARG A 644 -13.03 -4.17 -10.75
N ILE A 645 -12.96 -3.05 -10.03
CA ILE A 645 -13.53 -2.93 -8.68
C ILE A 645 -15.06 -2.86 -8.83
N VAL A 646 -15.74 -3.98 -8.58
CA VAL A 646 -17.20 -4.16 -8.71
C VAL A 646 -17.94 -3.55 -7.52
N ALA A 647 -17.38 -3.69 -6.33
CA ALA A 647 -17.87 -3.06 -5.09
C ALA A 647 -16.69 -2.59 -4.23
N ARG A 648 -16.89 -1.51 -3.47
CA ARG A 648 -15.88 -0.87 -2.62
C ARG A 648 -16.56 -0.23 -1.41
N GLY A 649 -16.11 -0.56 -0.20
CA GLY A 649 -16.57 0.06 1.04
C GLY A 649 -15.97 1.44 1.30
N GLY A 650 -16.56 2.17 2.23
CA GLY A 650 -16.05 3.49 2.65
C GLY A 650 -14.71 3.40 3.39
N ARG A 651 -13.78 4.34 3.13
CA ARG A 651 -12.53 4.48 3.90
C ARG A 651 -12.82 4.87 5.35
N HIS A 652 -12.24 4.16 6.33
CA HIS A 652 -12.42 4.45 7.77
C HIS A 652 -13.90 4.58 8.16
N ALA A 653 -14.71 3.67 7.62
CA ALA A 653 -16.15 3.60 7.81
C ALA A 653 -16.57 2.17 8.17
N GLU A 654 -17.72 2.06 8.82
CA GLU A 654 -18.39 0.78 9.05
C GLU A 654 -19.24 0.42 7.83
N ASP A 655 -18.99 -0.74 7.21
CA ASP A 655 -19.70 -1.13 6.00
C ASP A 655 -19.87 -2.64 5.81
N VAL A 656 -20.68 -3.03 4.83
CA VAL A 656 -20.84 -4.42 4.39
C VAL A 656 -20.90 -4.51 2.88
N ILE A 657 -20.40 -5.61 2.32
CA ILE A 657 -20.55 -5.93 0.90
C ILE A 657 -21.09 -7.34 0.77
N VAL A 658 -22.37 -7.48 0.42
CA VAL A 658 -22.95 -8.76 -0.01
C VAL A 658 -22.73 -8.90 -1.52
N THR A 659 -22.03 -9.94 -1.97
CA THR A 659 -21.66 -10.06 -3.38
C THR A 659 -21.62 -11.52 -3.86
N ARG A 660 -21.81 -11.71 -5.16
CA ARG A 660 -21.63 -13.00 -5.84
C ARG A 660 -20.58 -12.77 -6.93
N PRO A 661 -19.35 -13.29 -6.78
CA PRO A 661 -18.29 -13.08 -7.74
C PRO A 661 -18.55 -13.88 -9.03
N GLN A 662 -18.10 -13.35 -10.16
CA GLN A 662 -18.06 -14.10 -11.42
C GLN A 662 -16.76 -14.89 -11.47
N LEU A 663 -16.87 -16.21 -11.51
CA LEU A 663 -15.76 -17.14 -11.44
C LEU A 663 -15.19 -17.38 -12.84
N ASP A 664 -13.87 -17.31 -12.94
CA ASP A 664 -13.13 -17.25 -14.19
C ASP A 664 -12.26 -18.50 -14.38
N ASN A 665 -12.43 -19.16 -15.53
CA ASN A 665 -11.71 -20.35 -15.92
C ASN A 665 -10.54 -20.06 -16.89
N ARG A 666 -10.30 -18.79 -17.28
CA ARG A 666 -9.22 -18.40 -18.20
C ARG A 666 -7.86 -18.67 -17.57
N GLN A 667 -7.04 -19.49 -18.23
CA GLN A 667 -5.66 -19.71 -17.79
C GLN A 667 -4.80 -18.45 -17.95
N SER A 668 -3.98 -18.15 -16.93
CA SER A 668 -2.97 -17.08 -16.93
C SER A 668 -1.55 -17.65 -17.21
N PRO A 669 -0.87 -17.23 -18.29
CA PRO A 669 0.54 -17.56 -18.52
C PRO A 669 1.50 -17.07 -17.44
N TYR A 670 1.21 -15.95 -16.76
CA TYR A 670 1.99 -15.48 -15.60
C TYR A 670 1.80 -16.41 -14.39
N LEU A 671 0.58 -16.88 -14.12
CA LEU A 671 0.34 -17.85 -13.06
C LEU A 671 1.14 -19.14 -13.32
N ALA A 672 1.17 -19.63 -14.56
CA ALA A 672 1.98 -20.77 -14.95
C ALA A 672 3.50 -20.51 -14.87
N GLY A 673 4.03 -19.59 -15.69
CA GLY A 673 5.47 -19.37 -15.87
C GLY A 673 6.15 -18.42 -14.89
N GLY A 674 5.38 -17.59 -14.17
CA GLY A 674 5.88 -16.62 -13.21
C GLY A 674 6.65 -15.46 -13.82
N ASP A 675 7.61 -14.94 -13.06
CA ASP A 675 8.35 -13.72 -13.36
C ASP A 675 9.42 -13.90 -14.46
N TRP A 676 9.24 -14.88 -15.37
CA TRP A 676 10.19 -15.25 -16.42
C TRP A 676 10.60 -14.05 -17.31
N PHE A 677 9.65 -13.18 -17.63
CA PHE A 677 9.87 -11.98 -18.45
C PHE A 677 10.71 -10.93 -17.72
N ALA A 678 10.37 -10.68 -16.45
CA ALA A 678 11.12 -9.74 -15.62
C ALA A 678 12.51 -10.31 -15.24
N GLY A 679 12.62 -11.63 -15.10
CA GLY A 679 13.88 -12.36 -14.91
C GLY A 679 14.78 -12.29 -16.14
N ALA A 680 14.23 -12.41 -17.35
CA ALA A 680 14.96 -12.15 -18.59
C ALA A 680 15.44 -10.69 -18.67
N CYS A 681 14.61 -9.73 -18.25
CA CYS A 681 15.03 -8.33 -18.13
C CYS A 681 16.16 -8.14 -17.10
N LEU A 682 16.12 -8.86 -15.97
CA LEU A 682 17.16 -8.85 -14.94
C LEU A 682 18.48 -9.46 -15.43
N LEU A 683 18.43 -10.59 -16.14
CA LEU A 683 19.61 -11.20 -16.77
C LEU A 683 20.24 -10.27 -17.82
N ALA A 684 19.43 -9.66 -18.68
CA ALA A 684 19.88 -8.65 -19.64
C ALA A 684 20.53 -7.44 -18.93
N THR A 685 19.91 -6.95 -17.86
CA THR A 685 20.41 -5.83 -17.05
C THR A 685 21.72 -6.17 -16.34
N GLY A 686 21.85 -7.37 -15.76
CA GLY A 686 23.07 -7.86 -15.13
C GLY A 686 24.26 -7.95 -16.10
N SER A 687 24.00 -8.19 -17.39
CA SER A 687 25.06 -8.23 -18.42
C SER A 687 25.70 -6.85 -18.71
N ILE A 688 25.01 -5.74 -18.41
CA ILE A 688 25.43 -4.38 -18.79
C ILE A 688 26.81 -4.04 -18.19
N VAL A 689 26.99 -4.29 -16.90
CA VAL A 689 28.24 -3.95 -16.18
C VAL A 689 29.46 -4.68 -16.75
N PRO A 690 29.53 -6.03 -16.77
CA PRO A 690 30.70 -6.75 -17.28
C PRO A 690 30.96 -6.50 -18.77
N LEU A 691 29.92 -6.35 -19.61
CA LEU A 691 30.10 -5.98 -21.02
C LEU A 691 30.71 -4.57 -21.16
N SER A 692 30.28 -3.62 -20.32
CA SER A 692 30.79 -2.24 -20.36
C SER A 692 32.26 -2.14 -19.92
N TRP A 693 32.72 -3.04 -19.05
CA TRP A 693 34.12 -3.13 -18.65
C TRP A 693 34.99 -3.81 -19.71
N ARG A 694 34.52 -4.92 -20.30
CA ARG A 694 35.23 -5.62 -21.39
C ARG A 694 35.53 -4.70 -22.58
N ARG A 695 34.58 -3.83 -22.96
CA ARG A 695 34.81 -2.84 -24.03
C ARG A 695 35.87 -1.78 -23.69
N CYS A 696 36.02 -1.39 -22.43
CA CYS A 696 37.09 -0.47 -22.01
C CYS A 696 38.48 -1.15 -21.98
N GLY A 697 38.54 -2.42 -21.57
CA GLY A 697 39.80 -3.17 -21.51
C GLY A 697 40.45 -3.39 -22.89
N GLY A 698 39.65 -3.56 -23.94
CA GLY A 698 40.13 -3.74 -25.31
C GLY A 698 40.69 -2.48 -25.99
N SER A 699 40.61 -1.31 -25.35
CA SER A 699 40.98 -0.01 -25.96
C SER A 699 42.13 0.73 -25.27
N ALA A 700 42.93 0.05 -24.44
CA ALA A 700 44.03 0.66 -23.69
C ALA A 700 45.20 1.23 -24.53
N GLY A 701 45.19 1.03 -25.85
CA GLY A 701 46.22 1.52 -26.79
C GLY A 701 45.78 2.63 -27.75
N ALA A 702 44.54 3.13 -27.68
CA ALA A 702 44.05 4.17 -28.58
C ALA A 702 43.25 5.24 -27.83
N GLY A 703 43.72 6.50 -27.91
CA GLY A 703 43.09 7.63 -27.22
C GLY A 703 41.64 7.83 -27.66
N TRP A 704 40.74 7.95 -26.68
CA TRP A 704 39.31 8.14 -26.91
C TRP A 704 39.04 9.46 -27.65
N ARG A 705 38.79 9.37 -28.96
CA ARG A 705 38.05 10.40 -29.71
C ARG A 705 36.59 9.97 -29.82
N PRO A 706 35.61 10.85 -29.59
CA PRO A 706 34.23 10.57 -29.92
C PRO A 706 34.12 10.22 -31.40
N ARG A 707 33.50 9.08 -31.73
CA ARG A 707 33.14 8.80 -33.13
C ARG A 707 32.00 9.74 -33.50
N GLN A 708 32.29 10.74 -34.31
CA GLN A 708 31.28 11.32 -35.19
C GLN A 708 30.73 10.18 -36.05
N THR A 709 29.43 9.95 -35.97
CA THR A 709 28.74 9.01 -36.86
C THR A 709 28.71 9.59 -38.27
N PRO A 710 29.13 8.86 -39.31
CA PRO A 710 28.73 9.20 -40.67
C PRO A 710 27.21 9.15 -40.77
N GLU A 711 26.59 10.14 -41.41
CA GLU A 711 25.25 9.94 -42.01
C GLU A 711 25.39 8.84 -43.09
N PRO A 712 24.40 7.94 -43.22
CA PRO A 712 23.08 8.28 -43.76
C PRO A 712 21.91 8.12 -42.78
#